data_AF-A0A1G0CMH2-F1
#
_entry.id   AF-A0A1G0CMH2-F1
#
_cell.length_a   1.000
_cell.length_b   1.000
_cell.length_c   1.000
_cell.angle_alpha   90.00
_cell.angle_beta   90.00
_cell.angle_gamma   90.00
#
_symmetry.space_group_name_H-M   'P 1'
#
loop_
_entity.id
_entity.type
_entity.pdbx_description
1 polymer ?
#
loop_
_entity_poly.entity_id
_entity_poly.type
_entity_poly.pdbx_seq_one_letter_code
_entity_poly.pdbx_strand_id
1 'polypeptide(L)'
;MSINAFLIAITILFTSHWAVAQVVPIQNHTIDVNGQIRLEVNSTAGKYYLVQVKHHPDSAFALTTSMTLGQAGTTILTEPLKAYPIDHYQVLEYDINTPFDADGDGADDITEFNTMPLHGPLNAAATIAVEHALVSLNTLSAFQDVSTEENGTPWVEYLNDMEYTKFIILDFFTDPKIYFINSNTYALHADFATYIGVNHLAPTVIKGQLIYNPNVLADNGTLGVYSFNFSNNEAQPFEIVQQTQELLAANMPYLINNLSYFITENNEQDYQDNLALYQNSRIPVLFESDVYAGIDYWGLNQTEGYGFFRVMSPGELPGSRDIVLYEALPNSLPRVGGIITSVVQTPLSHVNLRAIHDNVPNAFIRDPLLIDSIADLVGHYIYFKTDQSNYIIREATIDEVNEWYEDKRPTTEQIPPLNLSYTSILPLDDISFGMYDGYGAKVANVATMRTFGFPDGTIPDGYGIPFYFYQMFMEHNHFFEEIELMMQDSAFIADRNVRDVRLAELQDDIKDATMPQWMLDQLDAMHNSFPDGYSIRCRSSTNNEDLPGFSGAGLYDSKTHHPDEGHITKTVKQVYASLWNLRAFEEREFYRVNHYYASMGVLCHPNFDDEAVNGVGVSADPVYNTDSTFYLNSQVGEELITNPESTYPEELLLKRYPDGNDNYSVIQYSSLLTVDSLLMSEVQMDLLRQYLSVIHDQFAILYHAEGNPTFAMDIEFKIDSTNRLVIKQARPWVSYVPTVTIVYDYDNCDFILYPNPASDLINVGCEDCGIITVRIVDLKGSLVLEKTMDPTNFDSQIQIDQLRSGTYIVSGLMGDSVCKSVKFVKL
;
A
#
# COMPACT_ATOMS: atom_id res chain seq x y z
N MET A 1 -50.27 -68.09 -42.78
CA MET A 1 -49.67 -66.87 -42.20
C MET A 1 -48.25 -66.75 -42.72
N SER A 2 -47.80 -65.51 -42.99
CA SER A 2 -46.42 -65.03 -43.27
C SER A 2 -45.46 -65.95 -44.07
N ILE A 3 -45.07 -65.69 -45.33
CA ILE A 3 -44.41 -64.51 -45.95
C ILE A 3 -42.89 -64.42 -45.69
N ASN A 4 -42.14 -64.35 -46.80
CA ASN A 4 -40.77 -63.82 -47.01
C ASN A 4 -39.52 -64.58 -46.50
N ALA A 5 -38.32 -64.38 -47.08
CA ALA A 5 -37.95 -63.96 -48.46
C ALA A 5 -36.41 -64.10 -48.68
N PHE A 6 -36.02 -64.06 -49.95
CA PHE A 6 -34.66 -63.98 -50.50
C PHE A 6 -33.99 -62.62 -50.25
N LEU A 7 -32.65 -62.60 -50.06
CA LEU A 7 -31.70 -61.49 -50.33
C LEU A 7 -30.28 -62.02 -50.05
N ILE A 8 -29.51 -62.49 -51.04
CA ILE A 8 -28.70 -61.73 -52.01
C ILE A 8 -27.92 -60.57 -51.36
N ALA A 9 -26.62 -60.81 -51.16
CA ALA A 9 -25.66 -59.76 -50.81
C ALA A 9 -25.27 -58.97 -52.06
N ILE A 10 -25.28 -57.64 -51.97
CA ILE A 10 -24.67 -56.73 -52.94
C ILE A 10 -23.57 -55.98 -52.21
N THR A 11 -22.33 -56.23 -52.59
CA THR A 11 -21.16 -55.53 -52.07
C THR A 11 -21.07 -54.16 -52.75
N ILE A 12 -21.58 -53.11 -52.10
CA ILE A 12 -21.36 -51.73 -52.56
C ILE A 12 -20.03 -51.26 -51.98
N LEU A 13 -19.02 -51.17 -52.84
CA LEU A 13 -17.78 -50.43 -52.57
C LEU A 13 -18.10 -48.93 -52.54
N PHE A 14 -18.43 -48.41 -51.36
CA PHE A 14 -18.31 -46.97 -51.10
C PHE A 14 -16.83 -46.63 -50.98
N THR A 15 -16.23 -46.14 -52.06
CA THR A 15 -14.95 -45.43 -52.01
C THR A 15 -15.20 -44.01 -51.50
N SER A 16 -15.36 -43.85 -50.18
CA SER A 16 -15.21 -42.55 -49.56
C SER A 16 -13.82 -42.03 -49.88
N HIS A 17 -13.76 -40.91 -50.59
CA HIS A 17 -12.52 -40.15 -50.74
C HIS A 17 -12.28 -39.45 -49.40
N TRP A 18 -11.69 -40.18 -48.45
CA TRP A 18 -10.98 -39.54 -47.35
C TRP A 18 -9.86 -38.70 -47.98
N ALA A 19 -9.78 -37.43 -47.62
CA ALA A 19 -8.65 -36.59 -47.97
C ALA A 19 -7.43 -37.12 -47.18
N VAL A 20 -6.68 -38.06 -47.79
CA VAL A 20 -5.49 -38.62 -47.16
C VAL A 20 -4.39 -37.57 -47.25
N ALA A 21 -4.08 -36.94 -46.12
CA ALA A 21 -2.94 -36.05 -45.97
C ALA A 21 -1.67 -36.75 -46.48
N GLN A 22 -0.95 -36.12 -47.41
CA GLN A 22 0.29 -36.66 -47.94
C GLN A 22 1.48 -35.98 -47.27
N VAL A 23 2.38 -36.77 -46.68
CA VAL A 23 3.63 -36.26 -46.12
C VAL A 23 4.56 -35.83 -47.26
N VAL A 24 4.96 -34.56 -47.29
CA VAL A 24 5.84 -34.01 -48.33
C VAL A 24 7.28 -34.00 -47.86
N PRO A 25 8.24 -34.51 -48.66
CA PRO A 25 9.65 -34.41 -48.31
C PRO A 25 10.13 -32.95 -48.33
N ILE A 26 10.67 -32.49 -47.21
CA ILE A 26 11.42 -31.23 -47.11
C ILE A 26 12.67 -31.36 -48.00
N GLN A 27 12.79 -30.49 -49.01
CA GLN A 27 13.90 -30.52 -49.98
C GLN A 27 15.16 -29.88 -49.40
N ASN A 28 14.98 -28.80 -48.65
CA ASN A 28 16.02 -27.98 -48.08
C ASN A 28 15.46 -27.24 -46.86
N HIS A 29 16.32 -26.81 -45.94
CA HIS A 29 15.93 -25.98 -44.80
C HIS A 29 17.00 -24.95 -44.47
N THR A 30 16.59 -23.77 -44.05
CA THR A 30 17.48 -22.77 -43.44
C THR A 30 16.80 -22.18 -42.20
N ILE A 31 17.60 -21.62 -41.29
CA ILE A 31 17.10 -20.72 -40.24
C ILE A 31 17.27 -19.30 -40.77
N ASP A 32 16.29 -18.43 -40.57
CA ASP A 32 16.36 -17.04 -41.02
C ASP A 32 16.96 -16.09 -39.98
N VAL A 33 16.92 -14.78 -40.29
CA VAL A 33 17.52 -13.74 -39.43
C VAL A 33 16.82 -13.57 -38.08
N ASN A 34 15.60 -14.06 -37.94
CA ASN A 34 14.80 -14.00 -36.71
C ASN A 34 14.88 -15.31 -35.89
N GLY A 35 15.58 -16.33 -36.39
CA GLY A 35 15.63 -17.66 -35.78
C GLY A 35 14.48 -18.58 -36.17
N GLN A 36 13.64 -18.20 -37.15
CA GLN A 36 12.52 -19.02 -37.63
C GLN A 36 12.99 -20.05 -38.67
N ILE A 37 12.34 -21.22 -38.68
CA ILE A 37 12.62 -22.27 -39.66
C ILE A 37 12.05 -21.89 -41.03
N ARG A 38 12.81 -22.15 -42.10
CA ARG A 38 12.35 -22.01 -43.49
C ARG A 38 12.47 -23.34 -44.20
N LEU A 39 11.35 -24.02 -44.39
CA LEU A 39 11.25 -25.34 -45.02
C LEU A 39 10.91 -25.19 -46.50
N GLU A 40 11.80 -25.61 -47.39
CA GLU A 40 11.57 -25.60 -48.83
C GLU A 40 10.92 -26.92 -49.27
N VAL A 41 9.73 -26.85 -49.87
CA VAL A 41 9.01 -28.01 -50.40
C VAL A 41 8.64 -27.82 -51.87
N ASN A 42 8.61 -28.92 -52.62
CA ASN A 42 8.02 -28.92 -53.97
C ASN A 42 6.51 -28.68 -53.85
N SER A 43 5.98 -27.75 -54.64
CA SER A 43 4.62 -27.24 -54.44
C SER A 43 3.86 -26.93 -55.74
N THR A 44 2.54 -26.81 -55.62
CA THR A 44 1.69 -26.26 -56.68
C THR A 44 0.65 -25.29 -56.10
N ALA A 45 0.16 -24.35 -56.93
CA ALA A 45 -0.87 -23.39 -56.52
C ALA A 45 -2.28 -23.97 -56.30
N GLY A 46 -2.47 -25.29 -56.49
CA GLY A 46 -3.72 -26.00 -56.16
C GLY A 46 -3.67 -26.72 -54.81
N LYS A 47 -2.58 -26.56 -54.05
CA LYS A 47 -2.34 -27.20 -52.75
C LYS A 47 -2.12 -26.16 -51.66
N TYR A 48 -2.36 -26.56 -50.44
CA TYR A 48 -1.87 -25.87 -49.25
C TYR A 48 -1.16 -26.87 -48.34
N TYR A 49 -0.38 -26.34 -47.40
CA TYR A 49 0.57 -27.09 -46.61
C TYR A 49 0.40 -26.75 -45.14
N LEU A 50 0.38 -27.78 -44.28
CA LEU A 50 0.42 -27.65 -42.83
C LEU A 50 1.80 -28.06 -42.32
N VAL A 51 2.40 -27.25 -41.44
CA VAL A 51 3.63 -27.58 -40.73
C VAL A 51 3.26 -28.20 -39.39
N GLN A 52 3.79 -29.40 -39.13
CA GLN A 52 3.63 -30.08 -37.84
C GLN A 52 4.96 -30.28 -37.13
N VAL A 53 4.90 -30.20 -35.81
CA VAL A 53 6.03 -30.18 -34.89
C VAL A 53 5.82 -31.21 -33.78
N LYS A 54 6.94 -31.68 -33.22
CA LYS A 54 7.00 -32.52 -32.01
C LYS A 54 8.14 -32.03 -31.10
N HIS A 55 7.96 -32.15 -29.78
CA HIS A 55 8.97 -31.69 -28.82
C HIS A 55 10.18 -32.61 -28.69
N HIS A 56 10.04 -33.90 -29.01
CA HIS A 56 11.10 -34.90 -28.93
C HIS A 56 11.13 -35.77 -30.19
N PRO A 57 12.29 -36.22 -30.71
CA PRO A 57 12.38 -37.02 -31.94
C PRO A 57 11.52 -38.30 -31.95
N ASP A 58 11.30 -38.92 -30.79
CA ASP A 58 10.49 -40.14 -30.64
C ASP A 58 8.98 -39.89 -30.43
N SER A 59 8.56 -38.63 -30.26
CA SER A 59 7.14 -38.27 -30.07
C SER A 59 6.35 -38.29 -31.38
N ALA A 60 5.03 -38.40 -31.28
CA ALA A 60 4.15 -38.15 -32.41
C ALA A 60 4.18 -36.66 -32.82
N PHE A 61 3.97 -36.39 -34.11
CA PHE A 61 3.63 -35.05 -34.59
C PHE A 61 2.20 -34.76 -34.13
N ALA A 62 2.06 -33.80 -33.22
CA ALA A 62 0.79 -33.50 -32.54
C ALA A 62 0.43 -32.00 -32.58
N LEU A 63 1.42 -31.14 -32.77
CA LEU A 63 1.23 -29.69 -32.84
C LEU A 63 1.31 -29.23 -34.31
N THR A 64 0.22 -28.71 -34.87
CA THR A 64 0.24 -28.01 -36.15
C THR A 64 0.54 -26.53 -35.88
N THR A 65 1.66 -26.00 -36.39
CA THR A 65 2.14 -24.65 -36.03
C THR A 65 1.95 -23.58 -37.11
N SER A 66 1.67 -23.97 -38.35
CA SER A 66 1.29 -23.02 -39.40
C SER A 66 0.59 -23.68 -40.60
N MET A 67 -0.12 -22.84 -41.35
CA MET A 67 -0.69 -23.13 -42.67
C MET A 67 -0.08 -22.20 -43.71
N THR A 68 0.15 -22.69 -44.94
CA THR A 68 0.63 -21.85 -46.05
C THR A 68 0.05 -22.32 -47.39
N LEU A 69 -0.46 -21.38 -48.19
CA LEU A 69 -0.93 -21.65 -49.54
C LEU A 69 0.23 -21.94 -50.51
N GLY A 70 0.07 -22.94 -51.36
CA GLY A 70 1.06 -23.37 -52.32
C GLY A 70 1.31 -22.37 -53.45
N GLN A 71 2.52 -22.40 -53.99
CA GLN A 71 2.91 -21.66 -55.20
C GLN A 71 3.42 -22.64 -56.27
N ALA A 72 3.59 -22.18 -57.50
CA ALA A 72 4.06 -23.05 -58.59
C ALA A 72 5.57 -23.33 -58.47
N GLY A 73 5.95 -24.60 -58.32
CA GLY A 73 7.34 -25.04 -58.27
C GLY A 73 7.78 -25.36 -56.85
N THR A 74 8.10 -24.34 -56.06
CA THR A 74 8.57 -24.48 -54.67
C THR A 74 7.92 -23.43 -53.77
N THR A 75 7.46 -23.86 -52.59
CA THR A 75 6.96 -22.98 -51.52
C THR A 75 7.94 -23.06 -50.36
N ILE A 76 8.17 -21.92 -49.71
CA ILE A 76 8.89 -21.86 -48.43
C ILE A 76 7.85 -21.74 -47.32
N LEU A 77 7.83 -22.72 -46.43
CA LEU A 77 6.98 -22.76 -45.23
C LEU A 77 7.79 -22.25 -44.03
N THR A 78 7.12 -21.66 -43.05
CA THR A 78 7.71 -21.14 -41.81
C THR A 78 6.76 -21.36 -40.64
N GLU A 79 7.25 -21.19 -39.41
CA GLU A 79 6.42 -21.16 -38.20
C GLU A 79 6.72 -19.88 -37.37
N PRO A 80 5.82 -19.47 -36.46
CA PRO A 80 5.93 -18.21 -35.71
C PRO A 80 7.01 -18.19 -34.62
N LEU A 81 7.52 -19.35 -34.18
CA LEU A 81 8.46 -19.52 -33.08
C LEU A 81 9.88 -19.91 -33.54
N LYS A 82 10.83 -19.88 -32.59
CA LYS A 82 12.22 -20.33 -32.73
C LYS A 82 12.30 -21.76 -33.25
N ALA A 83 13.18 -21.98 -34.22
CA ALA A 83 13.34 -23.26 -34.90
C ALA A 83 13.81 -24.39 -33.98
N TYR A 84 13.15 -25.56 -34.07
CA TYR A 84 13.66 -26.84 -33.58
C TYR A 84 14.69 -27.45 -34.55
N PRO A 85 15.38 -28.54 -34.17
CA PRO A 85 16.12 -29.39 -35.11
C PRO A 85 15.22 -29.96 -36.22
N ILE A 86 15.78 -30.18 -37.42
CA ILE A 86 15.00 -30.52 -38.62
C ILE A 86 14.18 -31.81 -38.51
N ASP A 87 14.61 -32.78 -37.70
CA ASP A 87 13.92 -34.05 -37.46
C ASP A 87 12.67 -33.92 -36.55
N HIS A 88 12.43 -32.73 -36.00
CA HIS A 88 11.21 -32.35 -35.28
C HIS A 88 10.09 -31.85 -36.20
N TYR A 89 10.30 -31.74 -37.53
CA TYR A 89 9.32 -31.22 -38.49
C TYR A 89 8.71 -32.28 -39.41
N GLN A 90 7.42 -32.10 -39.70
CA GLN A 90 6.69 -32.78 -40.75
C GLN A 90 5.89 -31.75 -41.56
N VAL A 91 5.76 -31.98 -42.87
CA VAL A 91 4.90 -31.18 -43.75
C VAL A 91 3.82 -32.09 -44.33
N LEU A 92 2.56 -31.68 -44.22
CA LEU A 92 1.41 -32.33 -44.83
C LEU A 92 0.88 -31.47 -45.99
N GLU A 93 0.52 -32.07 -47.13
CA GLU A 93 -0.17 -31.39 -48.22
C GLU A 93 -1.62 -31.81 -48.39
N TYR A 94 -2.45 -30.83 -48.77
CA TYR A 94 -3.90 -30.95 -48.96
C TYR A 94 -4.34 -30.19 -50.22
N ASP A 95 -5.47 -30.58 -50.81
CA ASP A 95 -5.99 -29.96 -52.05
C ASP A 95 -6.94 -28.80 -51.75
N ILE A 96 -6.73 -27.64 -52.37
CA ILE A 96 -7.60 -26.47 -52.18
C ILE A 96 -9.04 -26.72 -52.69
N ASN A 97 -9.24 -27.70 -53.59
CA ASN A 97 -10.57 -28.04 -54.11
C ASN A 97 -11.30 -29.10 -53.28
N THR A 98 -10.60 -29.76 -52.36
CA THR A 98 -11.17 -30.65 -51.34
C THR A 98 -10.43 -30.38 -50.02
N PRO A 99 -10.63 -29.19 -49.43
CA PRO A 99 -9.93 -28.80 -48.23
C PRO A 99 -10.28 -29.73 -47.07
N PHE A 100 -9.33 -29.83 -46.15
CA PHE A 100 -9.43 -30.55 -44.90
C PHE A 100 -9.96 -29.60 -43.81
N ASP A 101 -10.17 -30.19 -42.63
CA ASP A 101 -10.69 -29.59 -41.41
C ASP A 101 -9.68 -30.03 -40.33
N ALA A 102 -8.69 -29.16 -40.06
CA ALA A 102 -7.45 -29.52 -39.37
C ALA A 102 -7.58 -29.52 -37.84
N ASP A 103 -8.46 -28.68 -37.30
CA ASP A 103 -8.80 -28.62 -35.87
C ASP A 103 -10.07 -29.42 -35.53
N GLY A 104 -10.94 -29.71 -36.49
CA GLY A 104 -12.11 -30.57 -36.33
C GLY A 104 -13.39 -29.82 -35.96
N ASP A 105 -13.46 -28.50 -36.16
CA ASP A 105 -14.62 -27.67 -35.82
C ASP A 105 -15.82 -27.86 -36.80
N GLY A 106 -15.54 -28.35 -38.01
CA GLY A 106 -16.51 -28.61 -39.07
C GLY A 106 -16.56 -27.56 -40.19
N ALA A 107 -15.77 -26.50 -40.11
CA ALA A 107 -15.35 -25.66 -41.23
C ALA A 107 -14.21 -26.32 -42.01
N ASP A 108 -13.70 -25.65 -43.04
CA ASP A 108 -12.55 -26.13 -43.80
C ASP A 108 -11.42 -25.10 -43.79
N ASP A 109 -10.18 -25.59 -43.72
CA ASP A 109 -8.96 -24.79 -43.52
C ASP A 109 -8.89 -23.60 -44.49
N ILE A 110 -9.39 -23.76 -45.72
CA ILE A 110 -9.36 -22.73 -46.77
C ILE A 110 -10.45 -21.69 -46.55
N THR A 111 -11.67 -22.08 -46.18
CA THR A 111 -12.74 -21.15 -45.80
C THR A 111 -12.32 -20.29 -44.61
N GLU A 112 -11.69 -20.90 -43.60
CA GLU A 112 -11.22 -20.20 -42.41
C GLU A 112 -10.01 -19.30 -42.69
N PHE A 113 -9.00 -19.81 -43.40
CA PHE A 113 -7.83 -19.03 -43.78
C PHE A 113 -8.21 -17.75 -44.55
N ASN A 114 -9.26 -17.81 -45.38
CA ASN A 114 -9.78 -16.66 -46.13
C ASN A 114 -10.68 -15.72 -45.29
N THR A 115 -11.02 -16.09 -44.04
CA THR A 115 -11.91 -15.32 -43.16
C THR A 115 -11.31 -14.97 -41.79
N MET A 116 -10.04 -15.31 -41.53
CA MET A 116 -9.24 -14.73 -40.44
C MET A 116 -9.35 -13.18 -40.43
N PRO A 117 -9.51 -12.53 -39.27
CA PRO A 117 -9.37 -13.08 -37.91
C PRO A 117 -10.66 -13.67 -37.29
N LEU A 118 -11.76 -13.79 -38.04
CA LEU A 118 -13.06 -14.27 -37.53
C LEU A 118 -13.12 -15.78 -37.31
N HIS A 119 -12.33 -16.53 -38.08
CA HIS A 119 -12.06 -17.96 -37.91
C HIS A 119 -10.53 -18.14 -37.84
N GLY A 120 -10.06 -19.35 -37.55
CA GLY A 120 -8.63 -19.63 -37.50
C GLY A 120 -8.39 -21.12 -37.77
N PRO A 121 -7.73 -21.50 -38.88
CA PRO A 121 -7.68 -22.88 -39.39
C PRO A 121 -6.84 -23.88 -38.54
N LEU A 122 -6.59 -23.53 -37.28
CA LEU A 122 -5.81 -24.24 -36.27
C LEU A 122 -6.40 -24.00 -34.85
N ASN A 123 -7.68 -23.63 -34.75
CA ASN A 123 -8.38 -23.26 -33.53
C ASN A 123 -9.89 -23.43 -33.67
N ALA A 124 -10.41 -24.55 -33.13
CA ALA A 124 -11.83 -24.90 -33.09
C ALA A 124 -12.71 -24.01 -32.18
N ALA A 125 -12.31 -22.76 -31.95
CA ALA A 125 -13.08 -21.75 -31.25
C ALA A 125 -14.19 -21.20 -32.16
N ALA A 126 -15.44 -21.49 -31.80
CA ALA A 126 -16.60 -21.02 -32.54
C ALA A 126 -16.63 -19.49 -32.67
N THR A 127 -16.86 -19.03 -33.91
CA THR A 127 -16.89 -17.62 -34.31
C THR A 127 -17.79 -16.77 -33.43
N ILE A 128 -17.26 -15.61 -33.05
CA ILE A 128 -17.89 -14.62 -32.18
C ILE A 128 -17.81 -13.23 -32.83
N ALA A 129 -18.68 -12.32 -32.42
CA ALA A 129 -18.69 -10.96 -32.97
C ALA A 129 -17.45 -10.17 -32.48
N VAL A 130 -16.88 -9.32 -33.35
CA VAL A 130 -15.58 -8.65 -33.12
C VAL A 130 -15.61 -7.69 -31.93
N GLU A 131 -16.79 -7.12 -31.64
CA GLU A 131 -17.02 -6.34 -30.43
C GLU A 131 -16.80 -7.14 -29.13
N HIS A 132 -16.74 -8.48 -29.19
CA HIS A 132 -16.56 -9.34 -28.03
C HIS A 132 -15.21 -10.05 -28.00
N ALA A 133 -14.76 -10.64 -29.11
CA ALA A 133 -13.45 -11.29 -29.23
C ALA A 133 -13.07 -11.60 -30.69
N LEU A 134 -11.82 -12.00 -30.90
CA LEU A 134 -11.31 -12.66 -32.10
C LEU A 134 -10.79 -14.06 -31.77
N VAL A 135 -10.66 -14.93 -32.77
CA VAL A 135 -10.14 -16.31 -32.59
C VAL A 135 -8.75 -16.50 -33.22
N SER A 136 -8.29 -15.55 -34.04
CA SER A 136 -6.91 -15.45 -34.50
C SER A 136 -6.48 -13.98 -34.55
N LEU A 137 -5.21 -13.70 -34.31
CA LEU A 137 -4.62 -12.39 -34.56
C LEU A 137 -3.67 -12.54 -35.76
N ASN A 138 -4.21 -12.42 -36.97
CA ASN A 138 -3.45 -12.63 -38.20
C ASN A 138 -2.58 -11.42 -38.64
N THR A 139 -2.74 -10.27 -37.97
CA THR A 139 -2.00 -9.03 -38.22
C THR A 139 -1.86 -8.23 -36.92
N LEU A 140 -0.94 -7.26 -36.88
CA LEU A 140 -0.90 -6.25 -35.82
C LEU A 140 -2.26 -5.56 -35.66
N SER A 141 -2.89 -5.08 -36.75
CA SER A 141 -4.21 -4.41 -36.69
C SER A 141 -5.27 -5.25 -35.99
N ALA A 142 -5.29 -6.57 -36.20
CA ALA A 142 -6.24 -7.46 -35.53
C ALA A 142 -5.97 -7.56 -34.02
N PHE A 143 -4.72 -7.47 -33.58
CA PHE A 143 -4.38 -7.31 -32.15
C PHE A 143 -4.89 -5.96 -31.62
N GLN A 144 -4.65 -4.86 -32.34
CA GLN A 144 -5.09 -3.51 -31.93
C GLN A 144 -6.62 -3.41 -31.82
N ASP A 145 -7.38 -4.06 -32.72
CA ASP A 145 -8.86 -4.07 -32.73
C ASP A 145 -9.49 -4.69 -31.46
N VAL A 146 -8.75 -5.53 -30.72
CA VAL A 146 -9.18 -6.17 -29.45
C VAL A 146 -8.32 -5.79 -28.24
N SER A 147 -7.30 -4.96 -28.44
CA SER A 147 -6.43 -4.46 -27.37
C SER A 147 -6.94 -3.14 -26.82
N THR A 148 -6.50 -2.81 -25.62
CA THR A 148 -6.71 -1.51 -24.99
C THR A 148 -5.35 -0.93 -24.58
N GLU A 149 -5.27 0.39 -24.57
CA GLU A 149 -4.20 1.16 -23.95
C GLU A 149 -4.80 1.81 -22.69
N GLU A 150 -4.64 1.16 -21.54
CA GLU A 150 -5.13 1.72 -20.28
C GLU A 150 -4.12 2.70 -19.70
N ASN A 151 -4.32 3.98 -20.02
CA ASN A 151 -3.52 5.08 -19.46
C ASN A 151 -3.85 5.26 -17.97
N GLY A 152 -2.97 4.76 -17.11
CA GLY A 152 -3.14 4.87 -15.66
C GLY A 152 -4.08 3.83 -15.07
N THR A 153 -3.88 2.54 -15.41
CA THR A 153 -4.39 1.40 -14.63
C THR A 153 -3.24 0.87 -13.75
N PRO A 154 -3.19 1.23 -12.45
CA PRO A 154 -1.98 0.99 -11.66
C PRO A 154 -1.82 -0.45 -11.12
N TRP A 155 -2.86 -1.30 -11.11
CA TRP A 155 -2.88 -2.72 -10.61
C TRP A 155 -2.04 -3.65 -11.47
N VAL A 156 -1.47 -3.11 -12.55
CA VAL A 156 -0.50 -3.76 -13.43
C VAL A 156 0.44 -2.71 -14.04
N GLU A 157 1.43 -2.21 -13.29
CA GLU A 157 2.29 -1.10 -13.75
C GLU A 157 3.02 -1.37 -15.09
N TYR A 158 3.32 -2.64 -15.42
CA TYR A 158 3.92 -3.04 -16.70
C TYR A 158 2.94 -3.02 -17.89
N LEU A 159 1.66 -2.67 -17.68
CA LEU A 159 0.68 -2.43 -18.75
C LEU A 159 0.41 -0.94 -18.98
N ASN A 160 0.91 -0.04 -18.13
CA ASN A 160 0.76 1.40 -18.35
C ASN A 160 1.49 1.83 -19.64
N ASP A 161 0.83 2.68 -20.43
CA ASP A 161 1.28 3.12 -21.76
C ASP A 161 1.57 1.96 -22.75
N MET A 162 1.04 0.75 -22.49
CA MET A 162 1.29 -0.45 -23.29
C MET A 162 -0.01 -1.06 -23.82
N GLU A 163 0.01 -1.42 -25.10
CA GLU A 163 -1.12 -2.03 -25.80
C GLU A 163 -1.21 -3.51 -25.42
N TYR A 164 -2.35 -3.93 -24.85
CA TYR A 164 -2.56 -5.31 -24.42
C TYR A 164 -3.99 -5.81 -24.65
N THR A 165 -4.13 -7.13 -24.76
CA THR A 165 -5.42 -7.82 -24.82
C THR A 165 -5.45 -9.02 -23.86
N LYS A 166 -6.64 -9.43 -23.43
CA LYS A 166 -6.85 -10.62 -22.59
C LYS A 166 -7.07 -11.85 -23.46
N PHE A 167 -6.46 -12.99 -23.12
CA PHE A 167 -6.77 -14.28 -23.76
C PHE A 167 -7.45 -15.25 -22.79
N ILE A 168 -8.27 -16.14 -23.33
CA ILE A 168 -8.84 -17.29 -22.63
C ILE A 168 -8.82 -18.51 -23.54
N ILE A 169 -8.36 -19.65 -23.00
CA ILE A 169 -8.26 -20.93 -23.69
C ILE A 169 -9.16 -21.93 -22.98
N LEU A 170 -10.16 -22.46 -23.68
CA LEU A 170 -11.08 -23.48 -23.18
C LEU A 170 -10.58 -24.88 -23.51
N ASP A 171 -11.10 -25.90 -22.83
CA ASP A 171 -10.84 -27.32 -23.12
C ASP A 171 -9.34 -27.69 -23.23
N PHE A 172 -8.49 -27.01 -22.45
CA PHE A 172 -7.03 -26.93 -22.64
C PHE A 172 -6.32 -28.28 -22.76
N PHE A 173 -6.74 -29.29 -21.98
CA PHE A 173 -6.14 -30.62 -21.97
C PHE A 173 -6.73 -31.60 -23.00
N THR A 174 -7.64 -31.15 -23.88
CA THR A 174 -8.31 -32.01 -24.87
C THR A 174 -8.32 -31.44 -26.28
N ASP A 175 -8.94 -30.27 -26.46
CA ASP A 175 -9.28 -29.71 -27.76
C ASP A 175 -9.35 -28.19 -27.62
N PRO A 176 -8.18 -27.53 -27.51
CA PRO A 176 -8.06 -26.18 -26.96
C PRO A 176 -8.66 -25.12 -27.89
N LYS A 177 -9.53 -24.28 -27.34
CA LYS A 177 -10.23 -23.21 -28.08
C LYS A 177 -9.81 -21.86 -27.53
N ILE A 178 -9.06 -21.07 -28.30
CA ILE A 178 -8.55 -19.77 -27.87
C ILE A 178 -9.42 -18.60 -28.36
N TYR A 179 -9.71 -17.68 -27.45
CA TYR A 179 -10.34 -16.39 -27.71
C TYR A 179 -9.42 -15.26 -27.23
N PHE A 180 -9.20 -14.27 -28.10
CA PHE A 180 -8.58 -12.98 -27.79
C PHE A 180 -9.70 -11.97 -27.52
N ILE A 181 -9.92 -11.66 -26.24
CA ILE A 181 -11.07 -10.93 -25.72
C ILE A 181 -10.94 -9.45 -26.07
N ASN A 182 -11.99 -8.86 -26.65
CA ASN A 182 -12.02 -7.42 -26.89
C ASN A 182 -12.00 -6.67 -25.55
N SER A 183 -10.82 -6.16 -25.21
CA SER A 183 -10.52 -5.66 -23.87
C SER A 183 -11.13 -4.27 -23.63
N ASN A 184 -11.58 -3.59 -24.69
CA ASN A 184 -12.41 -2.38 -24.62
C ASN A 184 -13.87 -2.67 -24.24
N THR A 185 -14.32 -3.93 -24.38
CA THR A 185 -15.71 -4.35 -24.10
C THR A 185 -15.84 -5.11 -22.78
N TYR A 186 -14.81 -5.86 -22.37
CA TYR A 186 -14.81 -6.66 -21.16
C TYR A 186 -13.62 -6.31 -20.26
N ALA A 187 -13.91 -5.76 -19.08
CA ALA A 187 -12.90 -5.45 -18.08
C ALA A 187 -12.28 -6.74 -17.51
N LEU A 188 -13.10 -7.75 -17.17
CA LEU A 188 -12.64 -8.99 -16.55
C LEU A 188 -12.80 -10.20 -17.50
N HIS A 189 -11.94 -11.22 -17.35
CA HIS A 189 -12.14 -12.52 -18.01
C HIS A 189 -13.47 -13.16 -17.59
N ALA A 190 -13.93 -12.90 -16.37
CA ALA A 190 -15.20 -13.38 -15.83
C ALA A 190 -16.42 -12.87 -16.61
N ASP A 191 -16.38 -11.63 -17.11
CA ASP A 191 -17.48 -11.02 -17.86
C ASP A 191 -17.64 -11.69 -19.23
N PHE A 192 -16.52 -11.85 -19.94
CA PHE A 192 -16.48 -12.56 -21.22
C PHE A 192 -16.88 -14.03 -21.07
N ALA A 193 -16.35 -14.72 -20.05
CA ALA A 193 -16.71 -16.11 -19.77
C ALA A 193 -18.20 -16.27 -19.46
N THR A 194 -18.80 -15.32 -18.73
CA THR A 194 -20.24 -15.28 -18.47
C THR A 194 -21.04 -15.10 -19.77
N TYR A 195 -20.57 -14.24 -20.69
CA TYR A 195 -21.19 -14.05 -22.00
C TYR A 195 -21.18 -15.34 -22.84
N ILE A 196 -20.06 -16.07 -22.90
CA ILE A 196 -19.97 -17.36 -23.62
C ILE A 196 -20.54 -18.56 -22.83
N GLY A 197 -21.03 -18.34 -21.60
CA GLY A 197 -21.65 -19.39 -20.78
C GLY A 197 -20.68 -20.40 -20.15
N VAL A 198 -19.43 -20.01 -19.92
CA VAL A 198 -18.34 -20.86 -19.43
C VAL A 198 -17.94 -20.51 -18.00
N ASN A 199 -17.56 -21.52 -17.21
CA ASN A 199 -16.95 -21.33 -15.91
C ASN A 199 -15.44 -21.02 -16.04
N HIS A 200 -15.04 -19.75 -15.91
CA HIS A 200 -13.64 -19.28 -15.96
C HIS A 200 -12.74 -19.75 -14.80
N LEU A 201 -13.31 -20.46 -13.81
CA LEU A 201 -12.59 -21.10 -12.69
C LEU A 201 -12.45 -22.61 -12.88
N ALA A 202 -12.87 -23.17 -14.02
CA ALA A 202 -12.63 -24.58 -14.31
C ALA A 202 -11.13 -24.83 -14.57
N PRO A 203 -10.52 -25.91 -14.04
CA PRO A 203 -9.10 -26.19 -14.22
C PRO A 203 -8.70 -26.52 -15.67
N THR A 204 -9.68 -26.68 -16.57
CA THR A 204 -9.49 -26.86 -18.02
C THR A 204 -9.50 -25.53 -18.78
N VAL A 205 -9.61 -24.40 -18.09
CA VAL A 205 -9.65 -23.05 -18.66
C VAL A 205 -8.41 -22.27 -18.23
N ILE A 206 -7.58 -21.92 -19.19
CA ILE A 206 -6.37 -21.11 -18.98
C ILE A 206 -6.66 -19.67 -19.42
N LYS A 207 -6.22 -18.68 -18.64
CA LYS A 207 -6.48 -17.26 -18.91
C LYS A 207 -5.28 -16.39 -18.52
N GLY A 208 -5.14 -15.28 -19.22
CA GLY A 208 -4.03 -14.35 -19.03
C GLY A 208 -4.10 -13.15 -19.96
N GLN A 209 -2.99 -12.43 -20.07
CA GLN A 209 -2.85 -11.26 -20.93
C GLN A 209 -1.77 -11.50 -21.99
N LEU A 210 -1.96 -10.88 -23.15
CA LEU A 210 -1.02 -10.80 -24.26
C LEU A 210 -0.71 -9.32 -24.48
N ILE A 211 0.56 -8.99 -24.43
CA ILE A 211 1.04 -7.63 -24.20
C ILE A 211 2.05 -7.29 -25.29
N TYR A 212 2.01 -6.08 -25.85
CA TYR A 212 3.00 -5.64 -26.84
C TYR A 212 3.92 -4.55 -26.29
N ASN A 213 5.22 -4.86 -26.27
CA ASN A 213 6.30 -3.96 -25.87
C ASN A 213 7.05 -3.46 -27.12
N PRO A 214 6.65 -2.33 -27.75
CA PRO A 214 7.27 -1.85 -29.00
C PRO A 214 8.73 -1.41 -28.86
N ASN A 215 9.19 -1.10 -27.63
CA ASN A 215 10.52 -0.54 -27.37
C ASN A 215 11.52 -1.53 -26.74
N VAL A 216 11.09 -2.76 -26.45
CA VAL A 216 11.93 -3.80 -25.83
C VAL A 216 12.42 -4.78 -26.91
N LEU A 217 13.62 -5.33 -26.73
CA LEU A 217 14.20 -6.33 -27.63
C LEU A 217 13.71 -7.74 -27.27
N ALA A 218 13.33 -8.52 -28.27
CA ALA A 218 13.08 -9.96 -28.12
C ALA A 218 14.40 -10.77 -28.12
N ASP A 219 14.36 -12.04 -27.67
CA ASP A 219 15.50 -12.99 -27.65
C ASP A 219 16.21 -13.13 -29.01
N ASN A 220 15.48 -12.95 -30.11
CA ASN A 220 16.04 -12.97 -31.47
C ASN A 220 16.80 -11.68 -31.88
N GLY A 221 16.82 -10.65 -31.02
CA GLY A 221 17.43 -9.34 -31.28
C GLY A 221 16.59 -8.37 -32.10
N THR A 222 15.32 -8.68 -32.37
CA THR A 222 14.37 -7.76 -33.02
C THR A 222 13.72 -6.82 -32.00
N LEU A 223 13.40 -5.60 -32.42
CA LEU A 223 12.71 -4.60 -31.61
C LEU A 223 11.19 -4.79 -31.73
N GLY A 224 10.48 -4.77 -30.60
CA GLY A 224 9.06 -5.09 -30.52
C GLY A 224 8.85 -6.53 -30.10
N VAL A 225 8.58 -6.76 -28.81
CA VAL A 225 8.35 -8.10 -28.24
C VAL A 225 6.90 -8.22 -27.74
N TYR A 226 6.24 -9.31 -28.10
CA TYR A 226 5.02 -9.74 -27.44
C TYR A 226 5.40 -10.52 -26.19
N SER A 227 4.74 -10.27 -25.08
CA SER A 227 4.87 -11.09 -23.88
C SER A 227 3.50 -11.60 -23.45
N PHE A 228 3.49 -12.76 -22.80
CA PHE A 228 2.27 -13.30 -22.19
C PHE A 228 2.54 -13.74 -20.75
N ASN A 229 1.55 -13.54 -19.91
CA ASN A 229 1.49 -13.94 -18.50
C ASN A 229 0.11 -14.59 -18.25
N PHE A 230 -0.04 -15.22 -17.09
CA PHE A 230 -1.34 -15.74 -16.63
C PHE A 230 -2.01 -14.71 -15.70
N SER A 231 -3.34 -14.79 -15.54
CA SER A 231 -4.07 -13.87 -14.66
C SER A 231 -3.45 -13.83 -13.26
N ASN A 232 -3.23 -12.64 -12.70
CA ASN A 232 -2.55 -12.38 -11.41
C ASN A 232 -1.05 -12.73 -11.37
N ASN A 233 -0.43 -12.92 -12.55
CA ASN A 233 0.97 -13.31 -12.71
C ASN A 233 1.34 -14.67 -12.09
N GLU A 234 0.33 -15.51 -11.82
CA GLU A 234 0.51 -16.84 -11.24
C GLU A 234 1.47 -17.68 -12.09
N ALA A 235 2.40 -18.35 -11.43
CA ALA A 235 3.23 -19.36 -12.06
C ALA A 235 2.37 -20.53 -12.56
N GLN A 236 2.79 -21.17 -13.64
CA GLN A 236 2.14 -22.37 -14.16
C GLN A 236 3.20 -23.46 -14.40
N PRO A 237 2.84 -24.75 -14.27
CA PRO A 237 3.69 -25.87 -14.68
C PRO A 237 4.24 -25.65 -16.09
N PHE A 238 5.52 -25.98 -16.30
CA PHE A 238 6.24 -25.74 -17.57
C PHE A 238 5.47 -26.25 -18.80
N GLU A 239 4.79 -27.39 -18.70
CA GLU A 239 3.98 -27.96 -19.79
C GLU A 239 2.78 -27.07 -20.18
N ILE A 240 2.15 -26.39 -19.21
CA ILE A 240 1.07 -25.43 -19.45
C ILE A 240 1.63 -24.16 -20.09
N VAL A 241 2.80 -23.69 -19.65
CA VAL A 241 3.50 -22.53 -20.26
C VAL A 241 3.86 -22.84 -21.72
N GLN A 242 4.44 -24.01 -21.98
CA GLN A 242 4.82 -24.48 -23.31
C GLN A 242 3.61 -24.57 -24.24
N GLN A 243 2.55 -25.27 -23.81
CA GLN A 243 1.35 -25.45 -24.62
C GLN A 243 0.62 -24.11 -24.85
N THR A 244 0.59 -23.21 -23.86
CA THR A 244 -0.01 -21.86 -24.01
C THR A 244 0.75 -21.03 -25.05
N GLN A 245 2.09 -20.98 -24.98
CA GLN A 245 2.88 -20.25 -25.97
C GLN A 245 2.66 -20.80 -27.38
N GLU A 246 2.60 -22.13 -27.53
CA GLU A 246 2.42 -22.78 -28.82
C GLU A 246 1.03 -22.54 -29.42
N LEU A 247 -0.03 -22.53 -28.59
CA LEU A 247 -1.39 -22.18 -29.01
C LEU A 247 -1.55 -20.70 -29.37
N LEU A 248 -0.97 -19.80 -28.57
CA LEU A 248 -0.90 -18.37 -28.88
C LEU A 248 -0.19 -18.15 -30.21
N ALA A 249 0.99 -18.73 -30.39
CA ALA A 249 1.80 -18.51 -31.57
C ALA A 249 1.14 -19.08 -32.85
N ALA A 250 0.58 -20.29 -32.81
CA ALA A 250 -0.15 -20.87 -33.94
C ALA A 250 -1.33 -19.98 -34.41
N ASN A 251 -1.96 -19.25 -33.48
CA ASN A 251 -3.05 -18.31 -33.74
C ASN A 251 -2.61 -16.86 -33.97
N MET A 252 -1.30 -16.59 -33.89
CA MET A 252 -0.65 -15.31 -34.19
C MET A 252 0.38 -15.47 -35.34
N PRO A 253 -0.04 -15.85 -36.56
CA PRO A 253 0.87 -16.26 -37.65
C PRO A 253 1.78 -15.14 -38.21
N TYR A 254 1.63 -13.88 -37.75
CA TYR A 254 2.51 -12.77 -38.12
C TYR A 254 3.72 -12.59 -37.19
N LEU A 255 3.80 -13.36 -36.09
CA LEU A 255 4.95 -13.32 -35.17
C LEU A 255 6.26 -13.65 -35.88
N ILE A 256 7.30 -12.93 -35.48
CA ILE A 256 8.65 -13.04 -36.04
C ILE A 256 9.61 -13.70 -35.06
N ASN A 257 9.17 -14.74 -34.34
CA ASN A 257 9.88 -15.30 -33.18
C ASN A 257 10.18 -14.23 -32.09
N ASN A 258 9.14 -13.48 -31.73
CA ASN A 258 9.17 -12.39 -30.76
C ASN A 258 8.04 -12.49 -29.71
N LEU A 259 7.64 -13.72 -29.34
CA LEU A 259 6.68 -13.99 -28.26
C LEU A 259 7.40 -14.66 -27.07
N SER A 260 7.45 -13.99 -25.92
CA SER A 260 8.11 -14.46 -24.69
C SER A 260 7.11 -14.75 -23.56
N TYR A 261 7.45 -15.68 -22.68
CA TYR A 261 6.78 -15.80 -21.37
C TYR A 261 7.29 -14.69 -20.44
N PHE A 262 6.37 -13.96 -19.80
CA PHE A 262 6.70 -12.82 -18.95
C PHE A 262 6.95 -13.27 -17.51
N ILE A 263 8.16 -13.00 -17.03
CA ILE A 263 8.61 -13.33 -15.68
C ILE A 263 8.49 -12.09 -14.80
N THR A 264 7.68 -12.19 -13.75
CA THR A 264 7.53 -11.16 -12.70
C THR A 264 8.02 -11.73 -11.37
N GLU A 265 8.14 -10.91 -10.34
CA GLU A 265 8.51 -11.39 -8.99
C GLU A 265 7.62 -12.55 -8.52
N ASN A 266 6.31 -12.55 -8.88
CA ASN A 266 5.33 -13.59 -8.53
C ASN A 266 5.64 -14.99 -9.08
N ASN A 267 6.42 -15.12 -10.16
CA ASN A 267 6.66 -16.39 -10.85
C ASN A 267 8.14 -16.68 -11.14
N GLU A 268 9.05 -15.78 -10.75
CA GLU A 268 10.48 -15.97 -10.94
C GLU A 268 10.99 -17.23 -10.23
N GLN A 269 10.56 -17.53 -8.99
CA GLN A 269 11.04 -18.72 -8.28
C GLN A 269 10.69 -20.03 -9.01
N ASP A 270 9.47 -20.16 -9.55
CA ASP A 270 9.07 -21.33 -10.35
C ASP A 270 9.85 -21.42 -11.68
N TYR A 271 10.20 -20.28 -12.30
CA TYR A 271 11.12 -20.24 -13.43
C TYR A 271 12.53 -20.73 -13.03
N GLN A 272 13.07 -20.29 -11.89
CA GLN A 272 14.40 -20.71 -11.43
C GLN A 272 14.43 -22.21 -11.07
N ASP A 273 13.40 -22.73 -10.39
CA ASP A 273 13.27 -24.14 -10.04
C ASP A 273 13.17 -25.04 -11.29
N ASN A 274 12.56 -24.52 -12.36
CA ASN A 274 12.40 -25.20 -13.64
C ASN A 274 13.39 -24.72 -14.73
N LEU A 275 14.45 -23.99 -14.36
CA LEU A 275 15.37 -23.31 -15.30
C LEU A 275 15.93 -24.26 -16.37
N ALA A 276 16.21 -25.51 -16.01
CA ALA A 276 16.70 -26.52 -16.93
C ALA A 276 15.67 -26.93 -18.00
N LEU A 277 14.36 -26.86 -17.72
CA LEU A 277 13.31 -27.10 -18.72
C LEU A 277 13.27 -25.93 -19.70
N TYR A 278 13.21 -24.68 -19.20
CA TYR A 278 13.22 -23.48 -20.04
C TYR A 278 14.47 -23.42 -20.94
N GLN A 279 15.66 -23.65 -20.41
CA GLN A 279 16.92 -23.67 -21.18
C GLN A 279 17.00 -24.77 -22.26
N ASN A 280 16.29 -25.89 -22.09
CA ASN A 280 16.21 -26.96 -23.09
C ASN A 280 14.98 -26.83 -24.01
N SER A 281 14.18 -25.77 -23.84
CA SER A 281 12.99 -25.49 -24.62
C SER A 281 13.26 -24.45 -25.72
N ARG A 282 12.22 -24.14 -26.51
CA ARG A 282 12.21 -23.00 -27.43
C ARG A 282 11.54 -21.73 -26.87
N ILE A 283 11.17 -21.73 -25.58
CA ILE A 283 10.43 -20.64 -24.92
C ILE A 283 11.43 -19.55 -24.50
N PRO A 284 11.52 -18.38 -25.17
CA PRO A 284 12.18 -17.23 -24.59
C PRO A 284 11.38 -16.70 -23.40
N VAL A 285 12.10 -16.19 -22.40
CA VAL A 285 11.55 -15.46 -21.26
C VAL A 285 11.89 -13.98 -21.37
N LEU A 286 11.06 -13.13 -20.79
CA LEU A 286 11.27 -11.69 -20.66
C LEU A 286 11.02 -11.33 -19.20
N PHE A 287 11.99 -10.77 -18.50
CA PHE A 287 11.78 -10.36 -17.12
C PHE A 287 11.11 -8.99 -17.03
N GLU A 288 10.36 -8.77 -15.98
CA GLU A 288 9.83 -7.47 -15.58
C GLU A 288 10.97 -6.44 -15.42
N SER A 289 12.12 -6.88 -14.87
CA SER A 289 13.34 -6.08 -14.83
C SER A 289 13.91 -5.71 -16.21
N ASP A 290 13.64 -6.50 -17.26
CA ASP A 290 14.05 -6.20 -18.64
C ASP A 290 13.12 -5.18 -19.30
N VAL A 291 11.81 -5.24 -18.99
CA VAL A 291 10.83 -4.21 -19.42
C VAL A 291 11.14 -2.88 -18.75
N TYR A 292 11.44 -2.90 -17.45
CA TYR A 292 11.89 -1.71 -16.71
C TYR A 292 13.38 -1.38 -16.89
N ALA A 293 14.15 -2.12 -17.70
CA ALA A 293 15.59 -1.86 -17.89
C ALA A 293 15.88 -0.49 -18.53
N GLY A 294 14.89 0.16 -19.16
CA GLY A 294 14.97 1.54 -19.63
C GLY A 294 14.77 2.61 -18.54
N ILE A 295 14.38 2.23 -17.33
CA ILE A 295 14.23 3.14 -16.19
C ILE A 295 15.51 3.08 -15.35
N ASP A 296 16.35 4.11 -15.46
CA ASP A 296 17.54 4.29 -14.63
C ASP A 296 17.24 5.08 -13.33
N TYR A 297 16.07 5.71 -13.25
CA TYR A 297 15.67 6.59 -12.15
C TYR A 297 14.14 6.67 -12.01
N TRP A 298 13.65 6.69 -10.77
CA TRP A 298 12.26 7.05 -10.45
C TRP A 298 12.19 7.88 -9.16
N GLY A 299 11.75 9.14 -9.25
CA GLY A 299 11.51 10.02 -8.11
C GLY A 299 10.17 9.72 -7.43
N LEU A 300 10.19 8.89 -6.40
CA LEU A 300 9.00 8.35 -5.73
C LEU A 300 8.40 9.30 -4.68
N ASN A 301 9.22 10.14 -4.04
CA ASN A 301 8.76 11.29 -3.26
C ASN A 301 9.62 12.50 -3.61
N GLN A 302 9.00 13.57 -4.13
CA GLN A 302 9.69 14.70 -4.77
C GLN A 302 9.94 15.83 -3.78
N THR A 303 11.02 15.71 -3.00
CA THR A 303 11.40 16.67 -1.96
C THR A 303 12.93 16.88 -1.98
N GLU A 304 13.46 17.61 -1.01
CA GLU A 304 14.90 17.79 -0.84
C GLU A 304 15.32 17.59 0.62
N GLY A 305 16.57 17.20 0.84
CA GLY A 305 17.11 16.84 2.13
C GLY A 305 18.63 16.98 2.20
N TYR A 306 19.13 17.05 3.43
CA TYR A 306 20.56 17.08 3.76
C TYR A 306 20.86 15.98 4.77
N GLY A 307 22.02 15.35 4.67
CA GLY A 307 22.39 14.29 5.61
C GLY A 307 23.75 13.64 5.29
N PHE A 308 24.17 12.72 6.15
CA PHE A 308 25.39 11.94 5.97
C PHE A 308 25.11 10.70 5.12
N PHE A 309 25.78 10.53 3.98
CA PHE A 309 25.43 9.51 3.01
C PHE A 309 26.03 8.14 3.36
N ARG A 310 25.17 7.13 3.55
CA ARG A 310 25.55 5.77 3.98
C ARG A 310 24.92 4.70 3.11
N VAL A 311 25.75 3.71 2.74
CA VAL A 311 25.27 2.41 2.27
C VAL A 311 24.91 1.58 3.49
N MET A 312 23.69 1.06 3.54
CA MET A 312 23.13 0.38 4.71
C MET A 312 23.27 -1.15 4.59
N SER A 313 23.78 -1.79 5.64
CA SER A 313 23.81 -3.26 5.73
C SER A 313 22.48 -3.81 6.25
N PRO A 314 22.11 -5.08 5.93
CA PRO A 314 20.94 -5.72 6.51
C PRO A 314 20.95 -5.71 8.05
N GLY A 315 19.89 -5.17 8.66
CA GLY A 315 19.76 -5.02 10.12
C GLY A 315 20.45 -3.80 10.72
N GLU A 316 21.10 -2.96 9.93
CA GLU A 316 21.70 -1.70 10.39
C GLU A 316 20.64 -0.58 10.48
N LEU A 317 20.59 0.12 11.63
CA LEU A 317 19.65 1.23 11.84
C LEU A 317 20.32 2.58 11.53
N PRO A 318 19.76 3.39 10.61
CA PRO A 318 20.28 4.73 10.32
C PRO A 318 19.91 5.74 11.42
N GLY A 319 20.64 6.86 11.44
CA GLY A 319 20.32 8.03 12.26
C GLY A 319 19.38 9.01 11.54
N SER A 320 18.73 9.88 12.32
CA SER A 320 17.77 10.90 11.81
C SER A 320 18.35 11.96 10.88
N ARG A 321 19.68 11.95 10.68
CA ARG A 321 20.42 12.82 9.75
C ARG A 321 21.23 12.04 8.72
N ASP A 322 20.99 10.75 8.55
CA ASP A 322 21.63 9.96 7.48
C ASP A 322 20.79 10.04 6.21
N ILE A 323 21.41 10.14 5.04
CA ILE A 323 20.78 9.79 3.76
C ILE A 323 21.21 8.37 3.43
N VAL A 324 20.24 7.50 3.16
CA VAL A 324 20.45 6.05 3.16
C VAL A 324 20.35 5.47 1.76
N LEU A 325 21.33 4.64 1.39
CA LEU A 325 21.30 3.79 0.21
C LEU A 325 21.05 2.35 0.64
N TYR A 326 19.97 1.78 0.12
CA TYR A 326 19.57 0.39 0.37
C TYR A 326 19.66 -0.44 -0.92
N GLU A 327 20.36 -1.58 -0.83
CA GLU A 327 20.43 -2.57 -1.92
C GLU A 327 19.23 -3.54 -1.93
N ALA A 328 18.42 -3.54 -0.87
CA ALA A 328 17.15 -4.25 -0.73
C ALA A 328 16.23 -3.47 0.23
N LEU A 329 14.91 -3.59 0.08
CA LEU A 329 13.95 -2.84 0.90
C LEU A 329 14.08 -3.19 2.40
N PRO A 330 14.18 -2.20 3.31
CA PRO A 330 14.30 -2.45 4.75
C PRO A 330 12.94 -2.71 5.42
N ASN A 331 12.86 -3.77 6.24
CA ASN A 331 11.67 -4.10 7.06
C ASN A 331 11.23 -3.00 8.05
N SER A 332 12.13 -2.06 8.38
CA SER A 332 11.81 -0.91 9.21
C SER A 332 12.71 0.27 8.86
N LEU A 333 12.10 1.43 8.63
CA LEU A 333 12.82 2.67 8.36
C LEU A 333 12.51 3.69 9.48
N PRO A 334 13.46 4.00 10.38
CA PRO A 334 13.33 5.18 11.23
C PRO A 334 13.50 6.44 10.38
N ARG A 335 13.20 7.61 10.94
CA ARG A 335 13.40 8.89 10.24
C ARG A 335 14.84 9.01 9.73
N VAL A 336 14.99 9.56 8.53
CA VAL A 336 16.25 9.79 7.81
C VAL A 336 16.23 11.18 7.16
N GLY A 337 17.34 11.60 6.54
CA GLY A 337 17.42 12.82 5.72
C GLY A 337 17.03 12.63 4.25
N GLY A 338 16.88 11.39 3.78
CA GLY A 338 16.57 11.02 2.40
C GLY A 338 16.89 9.55 2.11
N ILE A 339 16.32 9.00 1.04
CA ILE A 339 16.34 7.55 0.74
C ILE A 339 16.68 7.33 -0.74
N ILE A 340 17.59 6.40 -1.00
CA ILE A 340 17.97 5.89 -2.32
C ILE A 340 17.86 4.37 -2.28
N THR A 341 17.25 3.77 -3.29
CA THR A 341 17.17 2.31 -3.44
C THR A 341 17.71 1.84 -4.80
N SER A 342 18.40 0.70 -4.82
CA SER A 342 18.82 0.05 -6.08
C SER A 342 17.83 -1.00 -6.59
N VAL A 343 16.73 -1.20 -5.87
CA VAL A 343 15.57 -2.01 -6.28
C VAL A 343 14.40 -1.08 -6.55
N VAL A 344 13.62 -1.36 -7.60
CA VAL A 344 12.41 -0.59 -7.90
C VAL A 344 11.48 -0.71 -6.69
N GLN A 345 10.88 0.41 -6.29
CA GLN A 345 9.85 0.43 -5.26
C GLN A 345 8.58 0.94 -5.92
N THR A 346 7.44 0.34 -5.57
CA THR A 346 6.15 0.96 -5.90
C THR A 346 6.03 2.30 -5.16
N PRO A 347 5.24 3.26 -5.69
CA PRO A 347 4.93 4.53 -5.02
C PRO A 347 4.34 4.40 -3.60
N LEU A 348 3.97 3.18 -3.21
CA LEU A 348 3.20 2.87 -2.00
C LEU A 348 3.84 1.85 -1.09
N SER A 349 5.06 1.41 -1.43
CA SER A 349 5.97 0.79 -0.47
C SER A 349 5.97 1.60 0.84
N HIS A 350 5.99 0.92 1.99
CA HIS A 350 6.02 1.60 3.28
C HIS A 350 7.23 2.52 3.43
N VAL A 351 8.32 2.24 2.70
CA VAL A 351 9.46 3.16 2.53
C VAL A 351 9.02 4.49 1.88
N ASN A 352 8.25 4.49 0.79
CA ASN A 352 7.80 5.73 0.16
C ASN A 352 6.69 6.43 0.95
N LEU A 353 5.72 5.69 1.51
CA LEU A 353 4.71 6.27 2.42
C LEU A 353 5.38 6.92 3.65
N ARG A 354 6.44 6.32 4.17
CA ARG A 354 7.27 6.91 5.23
C ARG A 354 8.02 8.15 4.74
N ALA A 355 8.55 8.14 3.52
CA ALA A 355 9.24 9.28 2.94
C ALA A 355 8.31 10.50 2.78
N ILE A 356 7.08 10.27 2.28
CA ILE A 356 6.02 11.28 2.17
C ILE A 356 5.71 11.85 3.56
N HIS A 357 5.51 10.97 4.54
CA HIS A 357 5.18 11.32 5.91
C HIS A 357 6.28 12.15 6.61
N ASP A 358 7.56 11.76 6.48
CA ASP A 358 8.68 12.48 7.10
C ASP A 358 9.13 13.70 6.25
N ASN A 359 8.50 13.92 5.07
CA ASN A 359 8.81 14.93 4.06
C ASN A 359 10.28 14.94 3.63
N VAL A 360 10.75 13.78 3.16
CA VAL A 360 12.15 13.53 2.73
C VAL A 360 12.22 12.94 1.33
N PRO A 361 13.27 13.27 0.55
CA PRO A 361 13.42 12.76 -0.82
C PRO A 361 13.54 11.24 -0.83
N ASN A 362 12.81 10.59 -1.73
CA ASN A 362 12.92 9.16 -1.99
C ASN A 362 12.98 8.87 -3.50
N ALA A 363 13.89 8.00 -3.92
CA ALA A 363 13.99 7.54 -5.29
C ALA A 363 14.59 6.14 -5.43
N PHE A 364 14.12 5.43 -6.46
CA PHE A 364 14.89 4.36 -7.08
C PHE A 364 15.94 4.97 -8.01
N ILE A 365 17.17 4.46 -7.93
CA ILE A 365 18.27 4.76 -8.86
C ILE A 365 18.88 3.41 -9.25
N ARG A 366 19.04 3.13 -10.54
CA ARG A 366 19.69 1.90 -11.00
C ARG A 366 21.19 1.94 -10.70
N ASP A 367 21.71 0.84 -10.15
CA ASP A 367 23.13 0.62 -9.85
C ASP A 367 23.87 1.86 -9.31
N PRO A 368 23.39 2.49 -8.21
CA PRO A 368 23.83 3.82 -7.78
C PRO A 368 25.33 3.87 -7.45
N LEU A 369 25.92 2.76 -7.02
CA LEU A 369 27.35 2.64 -6.72
C LEU A 369 28.24 2.44 -7.97
N LEU A 370 27.66 2.26 -9.16
CA LEU A 370 28.37 2.30 -10.46
C LEU A 370 28.38 3.72 -11.07
N ILE A 371 27.66 4.66 -10.48
CA ILE A 371 27.62 6.07 -10.92
C ILE A 371 28.66 6.85 -10.11
N ASP A 372 29.79 7.22 -10.73
CA ASP A 372 30.91 7.92 -10.07
C ASP A 372 30.45 9.11 -9.19
N SER A 373 29.49 9.92 -9.68
CA SER A 373 28.96 11.10 -8.96
C SER A 373 28.09 10.79 -7.73
N ILE A 374 27.71 9.53 -7.52
CA ILE A 374 27.08 9.04 -6.28
C ILE A 374 28.12 8.30 -5.44
N ALA A 375 28.89 7.39 -6.05
CA ALA A 375 29.87 6.55 -5.36
C ALA A 375 30.94 7.38 -4.62
N ASP A 376 31.45 8.46 -5.23
CA ASP A 376 32.43 9.36 -4.61
C ASP A 376 31.88 10.11 -3.37
N LEU A 377 30.56 10.21 -3.22
CA LEU A 377 29.90 10.91 -2.11
C LEU A 377 29.64 10.02 -0.88
N VAL A 378 29.83 8.69 -0.98
CA VAL A 378 29.60 7.77 0.15
C VAL A 378 30.53 8.15 1.30
N GLY A 379 29.98 8.25 2.52
CA GLY A 379 30.72 8.67 3.70
C GLY A 379 30.98 10.18 3.80
N HIS A 380 30.32 11.00 2.98
CA HIS A 380 30.33 12.46 3.06
C HIS A 380 28.95 12.99 3.46
N TYR A 381 28.89 14.26 3.89
CA TYR A 381 27.63 14.98 3.97
C TYR A 381 27.18 15.38 2.57
N ILE A 382 25.90 15.21 2.26
CA ILE A 382 25.34 15.50 0.94
C ILE A 382 24.05 16.31 1.05
N TYR A 383 23.75 16.99 -0.06
CA TYR A 383 22.42 17.44 -0.42
C TYR A 383 21.84 16.46 -1.45
N PHE A 384 20.59 16.05 -1.25
CA PHE A 384 19.86 15.19 -2.17
C PHE A 384 18.47 15.78 -2.44
N LYS A 385 18.09 15.86 -3.71
CA LYS A 385 16.77 16.31 -4.16
C LYS A 385 16.27 15.41 -5.27
N THR A 386 14.98 15.10 -5.23
CA THR A 386 14.27 14.25 -6.18
C THR A 386 13.21 15.07 -6.92
N ASP A 387 13.21 14.98 -8.25
CA ASP A 387 12.14 15.46 -9.13
C ASP A 387 11.54 14.27 -9.90
N GLN A 388 10.41 14.45 -10.57
CA GLN A 388 9.69 13.38 -11.31
C GLN A 388 10.59 12.51 -12.21
N SER A 389 11.55 13.11 -12.90
CA SER A 389 12.35 12.44 -13.95
C SER A 389 13.86 12.67 -13.83
N ASN A 390 14.34 13.31 -12.76
CA ASN A 390 15.77 13.48 -12.47
C ASN A 390 16.00 13.75 -10.98
N TYR A 391 17.24 13.62 -10.51
CA TYR A 391 17.67 14.00 -9.17
C TYR A 391 18.82 15.01 -9.18
N ILE A 392 19.07 15.63 -8.04
CA ILE A 392 20.27 16.41 -7.76
C ILE A 392 20.93 15.80 -6.53
N ILE A 393 22.20 15.39 -6.67
CA ILE A 393 23.04 14.94 -5.55
C ILE A 393 24.38 15.68 -5.61
N ARG A 394 24.88 16.12 -4.46
CA ARG A 394 26.18 16.79 -4.33
C ARG A 394 26.70 16.69 -2.90
N GLU A 395 28.01 16.86 -2.72
CA GLU A 395 28.59 17.12 -1.41
C GLU A 395 27.98 18.41 -0.80
N ALA A 396 27.78 18.38 0.52
CA ALA A 396 27.33 19.49 1.33
C ALA A 396 28.29 19.68 2.52
N THR A 397 28.46 20.92 2.94
CA THR A 397 29.21 21.23 4.17
C THR A 397 28.41 20.86 5.41
N ILE A 398 29.10 20.57 6.52
CA ILE A 398 28.46 20.37 7.82
C ILE A 398 27.66 21.61 8.27
N ASP A 399 28.07 22.81 7.83
CA ASP A 399 27.36 24.05 8.11
C ASP A 399 26.02 24.10 7.35
N GLU A 400 25.96 23.75 6.06
CA GLU A 400 24.69 23.62 5.31
C GLU A 400 23.73 22.60 5.95
N VAL A 401 24.26 21.43 6.37
CA VAL A 401 23.47 20.40 7.06
C VAL A 401 22.91 20.93 8.38
N ASN A 402 23.74 21.65 9.16
CA ASN A 402 23.30 22.23 10.42
C ASN A 402 22.30 23.36 10.23
N GLU A 403 22.49 24.25 9.24
CA GLU A 403 21.54 25.32 8.90
C GLU A 403 20.18 24.74 8.48
N TRP A 404 20.17 23.71 7.61
CA TRP A 404 18.94 23.01 7.22
C TRP A 404 18.17 22.43 8.40
N TYR A 405 18.88 21.75 9.31
CA TYR A 405 18.25 21.13 10.47
C TYR A 405 17.89 22.13 11.59
N GLU A 406 18.58 23.26 11.72
CA GLU A 406 18.18 24.32 12.66
C GLU A 406 17.05 25.22 12.11
N ASP A 407 16.89 25.36 10.79
CA ASP A 407 15.71 26.02 10.17
C ASP A 407 14.43 25.17 10.34
N LYS A 408 14.55 23.84 10.15
CA LYS A 408 13.46 22.88 10.43
C LYS A 408 13.19 22.66 11.92
N ARG A 409 14.10 23.06 12.81
CA ARG A 409 13.96 22.87 14.27
C ARG A 409 13.24 24.08 14.90
N PRO A 410 12.19 23.87 15.71
CA PRO A 410 11.60 24.95 16.50
C PRO A 410 12.67 25.73 17.27
N THR A 411 12.62 27.07 17.19
CA THR A 411 13.63 27.93 17.85
C THR A 411 13.44 28.01 19.36
N THR A 412 12.25 27.67 19.85
CA THR A 412 11.89 27.58 21.27
C THR A 412 11.60 26.14 21.67
N GLU A 413 11.72 25.85 22.96
CA GLU A 413 11.18 24.63 23.54
C GLU A 413 9.66 24.55 23.31
N GLN A 414 9.18 23.35 22.99
CA GLN A 414 7.76 23.03 22.88
C GLN A 414 7.29 22.34 24.15
N ILE A 415 6.20 22.85 24.73
CA ILE A 415 5.54 22.24 25.89
C ILE A 415 4.27 21.54 25.36
N PRO A 416 4.23 20.19 25.33
CA PRO A 416 3.02 19.46 25.01
C PRO A 416 1.84 19.87 25.91
N PRO A 417 0.59 19.95 25.39
CA PRO A 417 -0.58 20.18 26.23
C PRO A 417 -0.69 19.08 27.28
N LEU A 418 -0.90 19.45 28.55
CA LEU A 418 -0.92 18.51 29.66
C LEU A 418 -1.92 18.94 30.72
N ASN A 419 -3.03 18.21 30.79
CA ASN A 419 -4.11 18.46 31.74
C ASN A 419 -4.23 17.32 32.74
N LEU A 420 -3.74 17.58 33.96
CA LEU A 420 -3.69 16.60 35.05
C LEU A 420 -4.97 16.58 35.92
N SER A 421 -6.01 17.34 35.56
CA SER A 421 -7.30 17.29 36.26
C SER A 421 -8.06 15.98 36.01
N TYR A 422 -7.80 15.32 34.88
CA TYR A 422 -8.36 14.01 34.53
C TYR A 422 -7.64 12.90 35.31
N THR A 423 -8.19 12.55 36.47
CA THR A 423 -7.55 11.67 37.47
C THR A 423 -8.07 10.23 37.50
N SER A 424 -9.02 9.89 36.63
CA SER A 424 -9.73 8.60 36.57
C SER A 424 -9.55 7.93 35.21
N ILE A 425 -9.55 6.60 35.17
CA ILE A 425 -9.74 5.85 33.93
C ILE A 425 -11.22 5.99 33.51
N LEU A 426 -11.48 6.36 32.25
CA LEU A 426 -12.83 6.56 31.73
C LEU A 426 -13.14 5.63 30.54
N PRO A 427 -14.38 5.14 30.39
CA PRO A 427 -14.79 4.45 29.17
C PRO A 427 -14.81 5.45 28.01
N LEU A 428 -14.66 4.95 26.77
CA LEU A 428 -14.58 5.81 25.58
C LEU A 428 -15.85 6.66 25.35
N ASP A 429 -17.02 6.22 25.83
CA ASP A 429 -18.27 7.01 25.73
C ASP A 429 -18.27 8.26 26.63
N ASP A 430 -17.42 8.30 27.67
CA ASP A 430 -17.28 9.44 28.59
C ASP A 430 -16.10 10.36 28.23
N ILE A 431 -15.42 10.13 27.10
CA ILE A 431 -14.28 10.94 26.62
C ILE A 431 -14.71 11.74 25.38
N SER A 432 -14.48 13.05 25.40
CA SER A 432 -14.77 13.96 24.28
C SER A 432 -13.51 14.39 23.53
N PHE A 433 -13.68 14.90 22.31
CA PHE A 433 -12.59 15.41 21.47
C PHE A 433 -11.67 16.40 22.20
N GLY A 434 -12.26 17.29 23.03
CA GLY A 434 -11.53 18.31 23.78
C GLY A 434 -10.58 17.77 24.85
N MET A 435 -10.72 16.50 25.26
CA MET A 435 -9.93 15.87 26.33
C MET A 435 -8.61 15.27 25.82
N TYR A 436 -8.17 15.62 24.60
CA TYR A 436 -6.89 15.20 24.03
C TYR A 436 -5.69 15.67 24.87
N ASP A 437 -5.82 16.80 25.58
CA ASP A 437 -4.85 17.33 26.54
C ASP A 437 -4.70 16.47 27.82
N GLY A 438 -5.64 15.56 28.08
CA GLY A 438 -5.66 14.61 29.21
C GLY A 438 -5.41 13.15 28.83
N TYR A 439 -5.76 12.74 27.61
CA TYR A 439 -5.71 11.33 27.16
C TYR A 439 -4.94 11.11 25.84
N GLY A 440 -4.54 12.18 25.16
CA GLY A 440 -3.92 12.16 23.82
C GLY A 440 -4.93 12.01 22.69
N ALA A 441 -4.61 12.54 21.50
CA ALA A 441 -5.54 12.55 20.38
C ALA A 441 -5.96 11.15 19.90
N LYS A 442 -5.14 10.11 20.08
CA LYS A 442 -5.52 8.75 19.67
C LYS A 442 -6.72 8.22 20.47
N VAL A 443 -6.72 8.42 21.80
CA VAL A 443 -7.89 8.13 22.64
C VAL A 443 -9.05 9.06 22.28
N ALA A 444 -8.81 10.37 22.20
CA ALA A 444 -9.86 11.36 21.97
C ALA A 444 -10.56 11.17 20.60
N ASN A 445 -9.83 10.83 19.54
CA ASN A 445 -10.38 10.57 18.21
C ASN A 445 -11.21 9.28 18.18
N VAL A 446 -10.71 8.19 18.75
CA VAL A 446 -11.46 6.91 18.80
C VAL A 446 -12.72 7.06 19.64
N ALA A 447 -12.64 7.76 20.79
CA ALA A 447 -13.81 8.11 21.60
C ALA A 447 -14.81 8.96 20.80
N THR A 448 -14.34 10.03 20.15
CA THR A 448 -15.20 10.96 19.40
C THR A 448 -15.90 10.30 18.22
N MET A 449 -15.27 9.36 17.52
CA MET A 449 -15.92 8.60 16.43
C MET A 449 -17.16 7.82 16.88
N ARG A 450 -17.27 7.44 18.15
CA ARG A 450 -18.48 6.77 18.70
C ARG A 450 -19.70 7.68 18.65
N THR A 451 -19.50 9.00 18.62
CA THR A 451 -20.58 10.01 18.51
C THR A 451 -21.08 10.23 17.08
N PHE A 452 -20.39 9.71 16.05
CA PHE A 452 -20.71 9.97 14.63
C PHE A 452 -21.93 9.20 14.10
N GLY A 453 -22.64 8.44 14.95
CA GLY A 453 -23.86 7.74 14.58
C GLY A 453 -23.65 6.44 13.79
N PHE A 454 -22.45 5.85 13.88
CA PHE A 454 -22.19 4.52 13.33
C PHE A 454 -22.94 3.42 14.12
N PRO A 455 -23.21 2.25 13.51
CA PRO A 455 -23.79 1.11 14.20
C PRO A 455 -22.93 0.62 15.38
N ASP A 456 -23.59 0.03 16.38
CA ASP A 456 -22.94 -0.53 17.57
C ASP A 456 -21.80 -1.50 17.21
N GLY A 457 -20.61 -1.24 17.76
CA GLY A 457 -19.41 -2.03 17.51
C GLY A 457 -18.69 -1.76 16.17
N THR A 458 -19.08 -0.74 15.41
CA THR A 458 -18.23 -0.22 14.31
C THR A 458 -16.97 0.47 14.83
N ILE A 459 -17.07 1.16 15.97
CA ILE A 459 -15.93 1.68 16.73
C ILE A 459 -15.78 0.79 17.97
N PRO A 460 -14.56 0.35 18.36
CA PRO A 460 -14.39 -0.53 19.51
C PRO A 460 -14.86 0.13 20.82
N ASP A 461 -15.40 -0.69 21.71
CA ASP A 461 -15.55 -0.34 23.13
C ASP A 461 -14.17 -0.37 23.81
N GLY A 462 -14.02 0.37 24.91
CA GLY A 462 -12.75 0.47 25.60
C GLY A 462 -12.68 1.60 26.60
N TYR A 463 -11.47 1.89 27.04
CA TYR A 463 -11.15 2.88 28.07
C TYR A 463 -9.93 3.72 27.68
N GLY A 464 -9.89 4.96 28.16
CA GLY A 464 -8.70 5.79 28.19
C GLY A 464 -8.07 5.82 29.58
N ILE A 465 -6.76 5.61 29.65
CA ILE A 465 -5.93 5.90 30.83
C ILE A 465 -5.30 7.29 30.63
N PRO A 466 -5.54 8.28 31.51
CA PRO A 466 -5.07 9.65 31.32
C PRO A 466 -3.60 9.83 31.69
N PHE A 467 -3.00 10.93 31.20
CA PHE A 467 -1.62 11.34 31.49
C PHE A 467 -1.29 11.45 32.98
N TYR A 468 -2.29 11.74 33.82
CA TYR A 468 -2.16 11.74 35.28
C TYR A 468 -1.57 10.43 35.83
N PHE A 469 -1.95 9.26 35.28
CA PHE A 469 -1.39 7.98 35.72
C PHE A 469 0.10 7.85 35.37
N TYR A 470 0.50 8.29 34.17
CA TYR A 470 1.90 8.28 33.75
C TYR A 470 2.74 9.23 34.61
N GLN A 471 2.32 10.49 34.76
CA GLN A 471 3.03 11.50 35.55
C GLN A 471 3.21 11.05 37.00
N MET A 472 2.13 10.64 37.68
CA MET A 472 2.20 10.15 39.06
C MET A 472 3.03 8.87 39.20
N PHE A 473 3.15 8.03 38.17
CA PHE A 473 3.97 6.82 38.19
C PHE A 473 5.46 7.15 38.04
N MET A 474 5.80 8.09 37.15
CA MET A 474 7.16 8.57 36.95
C MET A 474 7.68 9.30 38.19
N GLU A 475 6.85 10.17 38.80
CA GLU A 475 7.15 10.82 40.08
C GLU A 475 7.34 9.81 41.22
N HIS A 476 6.46 8.80 41.33
CA HIS A 476 6.50 7.83 42.42
C HIS A 476 7.81 7.00 42.46
N ASN A 477 8.42 6.78 41.30
CA ASN A 477 9.64 5.99 41.16
C ASN A 477 10.91 6.85 40.97
N HIS A 478 10.79 8.18 41.08
CA HIS A 478 11.90 9.15 40.89
C HIS A 478 12.55 9.13 39.49
N PHE A 479 11.79 8.74 38.47
CA PHE A 479 12.33 8.64 37.11
C PHE A 479 12.63 10.02 36.48
N PHE A 480 11.90 11.08 36.86
CA PHE A 480 12.19 12.42 36.35
C PHE A 480 13.56 12.93 36.85
N GLU A 481 13.94 12.63 38.08
CA GLU A 481 15.28 12.92 38.62
C GLU A 481 16.37 12.09 37.92
N GLU A 482 16.08 10.83 37.55
CA GLU A 482 17.01 10.02 36.77
C GLU A 482 17.20 10.56 35.34
N ILE A 483 16.10 10.93 34.68
CA ILE A 483 16.09 11.57 33.37
C ILE A 483 16.88 12.88 33.41
N GLU A 484 16.73 13.69 34.46
CA GLU A 484 17.51 14.92 34.64
C GLU A 484 19.02 14.62 34.69
N LEU A 485 19.44 13.65 35.50
CA LEU A 485 20.85 13.23 35.60
C LEU A 485 21.37 12.66 34.27
N MET A 486 20.56 11.90 33.55
CA MET A 486 20.89 11.35 32.24
C MET A 486 21.07 12.46 31.18
N MET A 487 20.17 13.44 31.15
CA MET A 487 20.25 14.60 30.26
C MET A 487 21.40 15.55 30.60
N GLN A 488 21.94 15.52 31.83
CA GLN A 488 23.14 16.27 32.22
C GLN A 488 24.45 15.57 31.85
N ASP A 489 24.44 14.29 31.47
CA ASP A 489 25.65 13.56 31.08
C ASP A 489 26.13 13.94 29.68
N SER A 490 27.31 14.56 29.63
CA SER A 490 28.04 14.86 28.39
C SER A 490 28.22 13.67 27.45
N ALA A 491 28.33 12.44 27.95
CA ALA A 491 28.46 11.25 27.11
C ALA A 491 27.12 10.88 26.44
N PHE A 492 26.01 10.97 27.17
CA PHE A 492 24.65 10.76 26.64
C PHE A 492 24.25 11.81 25.59
N ILE A 493 24.64 13.07 25.80
CA ILE A 493 24.45 14.15 24.84
C ILE A 493 25.28 13.91 23.57
N ALA A 494 26.55 13.51 23.70
CA ALA A 494 27.49 13.45 22.57
C ALA A 494 27.50 12.13 21.79
N ASP A 495 27.23 10.99 22.42
CA ASP A 495 27.35 9.66 21.81
C ASP A 495 26.00 8.94 21.75
N ARG A 496 25.54 8.67 20.53
CA ARG A 496 24.28 7.96 20.26
C ARG A 496 24.27 6.52 20.78
N ASN A 497 25.41 5.83 20.81
CA ASN A 497 25.47 4.46 21.32
C ASN A 497 25.36 4.44 22.85
N VAL A 498 25.95 5.42 23.53
CA VAL A 498 25.74 5.63 24.98
C VAL A 498 24.27 5.94 25.25
N ARG A 499 23.67 6.82 24.44
CA ARG A 499 22.24 7.16 24.52
C ARG A 499 21.32 5.96 24.37
N ASP A 500 21.56 5.10 23.38
CA ASP A 500 20.79 3.87 23.12
C ASP A 500 20.80 2.95 24.35
N VAL A 501 22.00 2.65 24.88
CA VAL A 501 22.16 1.80 26.07
C VAL A 501 21.47 2.41 27.30
N ARG A 502 21.67 3.71 27.57
CA ARG A 502 21.08 4.37 28.75
C ARG A 502 19.56 4.47 28.66
N LEU A 503 18.99 4.65 27.47
CA LEU A 503 17.53 4.63 27.26
C LEU A 503 16.96 3.21 27.38
N ALA A 504 17.68 2.18 26.94
CA ALA A 504 17.29 0.79 27.15
C ALA A 504 17.28 0.41 28.64
N GLU A 505 18.28 0.86 29.41
CA GLU A 505 18.33 0.69 30.87
C GLU A 505 17.12 1.36 31.56
N LEU A 506 16.81 2.63 31.25
CA LEU A 506 15.62 3.32 31.78
C LEU A 506 14.31 2.63 31.40
N GLN A 507 14.20 2.07 30.19
CA GLN A 507 13.02 1.28 29.81
C GLN A 507 12.88 0.03 30.68
N ASP A 508 13.97 -0.69 30.94
CA ASP A 508 13.97 -1.87 31.83
C ASP A 508 13.56 -1.49 33.26
N ASP A 509 14.11 -0.40 33.80
CA ASP A 509 13.73 0.10 35.13
C ASP A 509 12.24 0.53 35.18
N ILE A 510 11.72 1.21 34.14
CA ILE A 510 10.28 1.53 34.01
C ILE A 510 9.41 0.26 33.97
N LYS A 511 9.85 -0.80 33.29
CA LYS A 511 9.11 -2.07 33.22
C LYS A 511 9.11 -2.81 34.56
N ASP A 512 10.15 -2.70 35.37
CA ASP A 512 10.28 -3.37 36.66
C ASP A 512 9.71 -2.55 37.85
N ALA A 513 9.58 -1.23 37.71
CA ALA A 513 9.11 -0.31 38.75
C ALA A 513 7.71 -0.61 39.34
N THR A 514 7.47 -0.10 40.54
CA THR A 514 6.22 -0.30 41.29
C THR A 514 5.17 0.77 40.99
N MET A 515 3.89 0.39 40.99
CA MET A 515 2.77 1.34 40.95
C MET A 515 2.13 1.48 42.34
N PRO A 516 1.69 2.69 42.74
CA PRO A 516 0.87 2.90 43.93
C PRO A 516 -0.39 2.03 43.92
N GLN A 517 -0.82 1.54 45.09
CA GLN A 517 -1.97 0.64 45.20
C GLN A 517 -3.25 1.19 44.54
N TRP A 518 -3.49 2.51 44.62
CA TRP A 518 -4.67 3.13 44.00
C TRP A 518 -4.67 3.04 42.47
N MET A 519 -3.49 2.98 41.82
CA MET A 519 -3.39 2.74 40.38
C MET A 519 -3.70 1.29 40.07
N LEU A 520 -3.12 0.35 40.83
CA LEU A 520 -3.38 -1.09 40.70
C LEU A 520 -4.89 -1.36 40.81
N ASP A 521 -5.54 -0.80 41.84
CA ASP A 521 -6.98 -0.97 42.10
C ASP A 521 -7.84 -0.42 40.93
N GLN A 522 -7.48 0.73 40.34
CA GLN A 522 -8.20 1.28 39.17
C GLN A 522 -7.92 0.51 37.88
N LEU A 523 -6.66 0.08 37.66
CA LEU A 523 -6.28 -0.74 36.50
C LEU A 523 -6.94 -2.12 36.55
N ASP A 524 -7.05 -2.72 37.74
CA ASP A 524 -7.82 -3.95 37.94
C ASP A 524 -9.33 -3.71 37.78
N ALA A 525 -9.89 -2.59 38.25
CA ALA A 525 -11.30 -2.28 38.02
C ALA A 525 -11.63 -2.14 36.53
N MET A 526 -10.75 -1.52 35.75
CA MET A 526 -10.82 -1.47 34.28
C MET A 526 -10.60 -2.85 33.64
N HIS A 527 -9.61 -3.62 34.09
CA HIS A 527 -9.33 -4.95 33.54
C HIS A 527 -10.52 -5.88 33.71
N ASN A 528 -11.10 -5.93 34.91
CA ASN A 528 -12.26 -6.76 35.25
C ASN A 528 -13.60 -6.26 34.67
N SER A 529 -13.64 -5.12 33.95
CA SER A 529 -14.83 -4.68 33.23
C SER A 529 -14.91 -5.22 31.79
N PHE A 530 -13.79 -5.67 31.23
CA PHE A 530 -13.76 -6.42 29.98
C PHE A 530 -14.32 -7.84 30.17
N PRO A 531 -14.87 -8.50 29.13
CA PRO A 531 -15.38 -9.85 29.27
C PRO A 531 -14.27 -10.88 29.55
N ASP A 532 -14.57 -11.87 30.40
CA ASP A 532 -13.65 -12.95 30.78
C ASP A 532 -13.03 -13.63 29.54
N GLY A 533 -11.69 -13.76 29.53
CA GLY A 533 -10.95 -14.50 28.51
C GLY A 533 -10.58 -13.70 27.24
N TYR A 534 -10.88 -12.41 27.18
CA TYR A 534 -10.42 -11.54 26.08
C TYR A 534 -8.98 -11.06 26.30
N SER A 535 -8.17 -11.12 25.25
CA SER A 535 -6.93 -10.33 25.16
C SER A 535 -7.29 -8.83 25.08
N ILE A 536 -6.48 -7.93 25.64
CA ILE A 536 -6.72 -6.47 25.63
C ILE A 536 -5.57 -5.75 24.92
N ARG A 537 -5.88 -4.97 23.88
CA ARG A 537 -4.91 -4.16 23.17
C ARG A 537 -4.73 -2.82 23.89
N CYS A 538 -3.50 -2.55 24.32
CA CYS A 538 -3.07 -1.28 24.89
C CYS A 538 -2.25 -0.51 23.84
N ARG A 539 -2.79 0.61 23.33
CA ARG A 539 -2.15 1.48 22.34
C ARG A 539 -1.67 2.78 22.99
N SER A 540 -0.47 3.22 22.64
CA SER A 540 0.11 4.50 23.06
C SER A 540 -0.70 5.70 22.57
N SER A 541 -0.90 6.73 23.39
CA SER A 541 -1.61 7.97 23.05
C SER A 541 -0.92 9.15 23.73
N THR A 542 0.07 9.76 23.07
CA THR A 542 0.92 10.80 23.68
C THR A 542 0.45 12.21 23.38
N ASN A 543 0.67 13.16 24.29
CA ASN A 543 0.35 14.58 24.06
C ASN A 543 1.27 15.32 23.08
N ASN A 544 2.42 14.73 22.70
CA ASN A 544 3.31 15.34 21.71
C ASN A 544 3.07 14.84 20.27
N GLU A 545 2.17 13.87 20.06
CA GLU A 545 1.77 13.41 18.71
C GLU A 545 1.09 14.54 17.90
N ASP A 546 0.51 15.54 18.58
CA ASP A 546 -0.26 16.65 18.00
C ASP A 546 0.52 17.97 17.88
N LEU A 547 1.82 18.00 18.21
CA LEU A 547 2.61 19.23 18.15
C LEU A 547 2.89 19.64 16.69
N PRO A 548 2.81 20.95 16.33
CA PRO A 548 3.06 21.41 14.98
C PRO A 548 4.41 20.95 14.41
N GLY A 549 4.37 20.17 13.33
CA GLY A 549 5.55 19.62 12.66
C GLY A 549 6.18 18.40 13.33
N PHE A 550 5.66 17.94 14.47
CA PHE A 550 6.02 16.64 15.07
C PHE A 550 5.14 15.53 14.50
N SER A 551 5.64 14.30 14.40
CA SER A 551 4.79 13.12 14.23
C SER A 551 5.28 11.93 15.03
N GLY A 552 4.35 11.27 15.73
CA GLY A 552 4.61 10.06 16.52
C GLY A 552 4.56 8.75 15.74
N ALA A 553 4.34 8.78 14.42
CA ALA A 553 4.20 7.54 13.64
C ALA A 553 5.42 6.61 13.81
N GLY A 554 5.18 5.38 14.25
CA GLY A 554 6.21 4.37 14.49
C GLY A 554 7.15 4.64 15.68
N LEU A 555 7.00 5.75 16.43
CA LEU A 555 7.90 6.05 17.56
C LEU A 555 7.64 5.15 18.77
N TYR A 556 6.37 4.92 19.08
CA TYR A 556 5.90 4.25 20.29
C TYR A 556 5.36 2.85 20.01
N ASP A 557 5.24 2.03 21.04
CA ASP A 557 4.79 0.65 20.92
C ASP A 557 3.34 0.49 21.37
N SER A 558 2.60 -0.38 20.67
CA SER A 558 1.34 -0.95 21.18
C SER A 558 1.59 -2.39 21.63
N LYS A 559 0.92 -2.85 22.69
CA LYS A 559 1.08 -4.19 23.25
C LYS A 559 -0.28 -4.84 23.50
N THR A 560 -0.37 -6.15 23.31
CA THR A 560 -1.55 -6.92 23.71
C THR A 560 -1.28 -7.55 25.08
N HIS A 561 -2.24 -7.44 26.01
CA HIS A 561 -2.26 -8.17 27.27
C HIS A 561 -3.08 -9.44 27.08
N HIS A 562 -2.52 -10.60 27.36
CA HIS A 562 -3.25 -11.88 27.23
C HIS A 562 -3.84 -12.33 28.59
N PRO A 563 -4.95 -13.09 28.61
CA PRO A 563 -5.68 -13.43 29.85
C PRO A 563 -4.86 -14.17 30.92
N ASP A 564 -3.76 -14.82 30.54
CA ASP A 564 -2.87 -15.56 31.43
C ASP A 564 -1.67 -14.75 31.97
N GLU A 565 -1.50 -13.49 31.52
CA GLU A 565 -0.39 -12.64 31.93
C GLU A 565 -0.56 -11.94 33.30
N GLY A 566 -1.73 -12.10 33.92
CA GLY A 566 -2.02 -11.61 35.27
C GLY A 566 -2.60 -10.20 35.30
N HIS A 567 -1.87 -9.24 35.88
CA HIS A 567 -2.36 -7.87 36.07
C HIS A 567 -1.88 -6.95 34.94
N ILE A 568 -2.82 -6.24 34.30
CA ILE A 568 -2.61 -5.39 33.12
C ILE A 568 -1.55 -4.29 33.31
N THR A 569 -1.23 -3.94 34.56
CA THR A 569 -0.08 -3.12 34.95
C THR A 569 1.23 -3.51 34.26
N LYS A 570 1.47 -4.80 33.98
CA LYS A 570 2.61 -5.28 33.18
C LYS A 570 2.65 -4.59 31.81
N THR A 571 1.53 -4.64 31.08
CA THR A 571 1.40 -4.16 29.71
C THR A 571 1.35 -2.63 29.66
N VAL A 572 0.69 -1.98 30.63
CA VAL A 572 0.69 -0.51 30.75
C VAL A 572 2.13 0.02 30.93
N LYS A 573 2.95 -0.59 31.79
CA LYS A 573 4.36 -0.19 31.96
C LYS A 573 5.20 -0.41 30.69
N GLN A 574 4.91 -1.43 29.88
CA GLN A 574 5.57 -1.61 28.58
C GLN A 574 5.22 -0.49 27.59
N VAL A 575 3.96 -0.01 27.58
CA VAL A 575 3.56 1.14 26.76
C VAL A 575 4.22 2.43 27.27
N TYR A 576 4.28 2.64 28.59
CA TYR A 576 4.99 3.78 29.20
C TYR A 576 6.49 3.80 28.87
N ALA A 577 7.17 2.64 28.93
CA ALA A 577 8.57 2.52 28.56
C ALA A 577 8.82 2.96 27.09
N SER A 578 7.88 2.68 26.17
CA SER A 578 8.07 3.01 24.75
C SER A 578 8.19 4.50 24.43
N LEU A 579 7.76 5.40 25.33
CA LEU A 579 8.04 6.85 25.23
C LEU A 579 9.56 7.14 25.23
N TRP A 580 10.35 6.26 25.84
CA TRP A 580 11.81 6.33 25.97
C TRP A 580 12.55 5.41 24.98
N ASN A 581 11.87 4.92 23.94
CA ASN A 581 12.54 4.33 22.77
C ASN A 581 13.57 5.33 22.20
N LEU A 582 14.75 4.88 21.76
CA LEU A 582 15.79 5.77 21.18
C LEU A 582 15.20 6.68 20.09
N ARG A 583 14.46 6.10 19.14
CA ARG A 583 13.76 6.82 18.07
C ARG A 583 12.79 7.89 18.59
N ALA A 584 12.06 7.60 19.68
CA ALA A 584 11.11 8.53 20.29
C ALA A 584 11.80 9.66 21.07
N PHE A 585 12.93 9.37 21.73
CA PHE A 585 13.74 10.37 22.41
C PHE A 585 14.44 11.30 21.41
N GLU A 586 15.09 10.75 20.37
CA GLU A 586 15.81 11.55 19.37
C GLU A 586 14.87 12.48 18.59
N GLU A 587 13.63 12.04 18.33
CA GLU A 587 12.62 12.88 17.67
C GLU A 587 12.11 14.01 18.58
N ARG A 588 11.83 13.72 19.87
CA ARG A 588 11.47 14.73 20.87
C ARG A 588 12.58 15.76 21.05
N GLU A 589 13.82 15.30 21.17
CA GLU A 589 14.98 16.18 21.28
C GLU A 589 15.16 17.03 20.02
N PHE A 590 15.02 16.44 18.82
CA PHE A 590 15.07 17.19 17.57
C PHE A 590 14.05 18.33 17.57
N TYR A 591 12.79 18.07 17.88
CA TYR A 591 11.72 19.10 17.89
C TYR A 591 11.69 19.99 19.15
N ARG A 592 12.70 19.89 20.03
CA ARG A 592 12.77 20.58 21.33
C ARG A 592 11.52 20.37 22.20
N VAL A 593 10.92 19.18 22.12
CA VAL A 593 9.78 18.79 22.96
C VAL A 593 10.28 18.59 24.38
N ASN A 594 9.70 19.27 25.35
CA ASN A 594 10.07 19.10 26.74
C ASN A 594 9.77 17.66 27.21
N HIS A 595 10.81 16.93 27.58
CA HIS A 595 10.74 15.50 27.93
C HIS A 595 9.98 15.20 29.23
N TYR A 596 9.78 16.20 30.11
CA TYR A 596 9.05 16.08 31.37
C TYR A 596 7.53 16.26 31.19
N TYR A 597 7.12 17.17 30.30
CA TYR A 597 5.70 17.37 29.95
C TYR A 597 5.19 16.32 28.95
N ALA A 598 6.08 15.75 28.13
CA ALA A 598 5.75 14.62 27.26
C ALA A 598 5.23 13.43 28.09
N SER A 599 3.97 13.07 27.85
CA SER A 599 3.21 12.13 28.69
C SER A 599 2.53 11.05 27.86
N MET A 600 2.41 9.85 28.42
CA MET A 600 1.80 8.69 27.76
C MET A 600 0.42 8.39 28.33
N GLY A 601 -0.63 8.67 27.55
CA GLY A 601 -1.97 8.11 27.74
C GLY A 601 -2.03 6.72 27.09
N VAL A 602 -3.02 5.92 27.47
CA VAL A 602 -3.18 4.56 26.91
C VAL A 602 -4.64 4.34 26.50
N LEU A 603 -4.83 3.93 25.26
CA LEU A 603 -6.10 3.42 24.74
C LEU A 603 -6.14 1.91 25.00
N CYS A 604 -7.07 1.45 25.84
CA CYS A 604 -7.31 0.05 26.13
C CYS A 604 -8.63 -0.39 25.50
N HIS A 605 -8.58 -1.30 24.52
CA HIS A 605 -9.77 -1.90 23.90
C HIS A 605 -9.59 -3.42 23.78
N PRO A 606 -10.65 -4.23 23.57
CA PRO A 606 -10.48 -5.66 23.31
C PRO A 606 -9.50 -5.87 22.15
N ASN A 607 -8.54 -6.78 22.30
CA ASN A 607 -7.89 -7.32 21.11
C ASN A 607 -8.93 -8.16 20.36
N PHE A 608 -8.75 -8.22 19.06
CA PHE A 608 -9.66 -8.89 18.16
C PHE A 608 -8.80 -9.81 17.32
N ASP A 609 -8.49 -10.97 17.90
CA ASP A 609 -7.82 -12.04 17.18
C ASP A 609 -8.74 -12.52 16.04
N ASP A 610 -8.20 -13.18 15.02
CA ASP A 610 -8.93 -13.69 13.84
C ASP A 610 -9.63 -12.59 12.99
N GLU A 611 -8.91 -11.50 12.64
CA GLU A 611 -9.37 -10.56 11.61
C GLU A 611 -9.50 -11.28 10.25
N ALA A 612 -10.58 -11.09 9.49
CA ALA A 612 -10.74 -11.69 8.16
C ALA A 612 -9.98 -10.87 7.11
N VAL A 613 -10.05 -9.54 7.25
CA VAL A 613 -9.30 -8.55 6.47
C VAL A 613 -8.83 -7.48 7.42
N ASN A 614 -7.55 -7.12 7.39
CA ASN A 614 -7.00 -5.95 8.05
C ASN A 614 -6.79 -4.85 6.99
N GLY A 615 -6.98 -3.56 7.31
CA GLY A 615 -6.79 -2.48 6.32
C GLY A 615 -6.39 -1.12 6.89
N VAL A 616 -5.84 -0.28 6.02
CA VAL A 616 -5.59 1.16 6.22
C VAL A 616 -6.25 1.95 5.09
N GLY A 617 -6.70 3.17 5.36
CA GLY A 617 -7.37 4.00 4.36
C GLY A 617 -7.13 5.49 4.57
N VAL A 618 -6.93 6.21 3.47
CA VAL A 618 -6.81 7.67 3.46
C VAL A 618 -8.07 8.24 2.81
N SER A 619 -8.69 9.24 3.44
CA SER A 619 -9.90 9.89 2.92
C SER A 619 -9.64 10.85 1.73
N ALA A 620 -8.57 10.61 0.99
CA ALA A 620 -8.09 11.30 -0.19
C ALA A 620 -7.16 10.32 -0.94
N ASP A 621 -6.76 10.65 -2.15
CA ASP A 621 -5.71 9.94 -2.88
C ASP A 621 -4.39 10.73 -2.83
N PRO A 622 -3.42 10.32 -1.99
CA PRO A 622 -2.15 11.01 -1.86
C PRO A 622 -1.11 10.64 -2.93
N VAL A 623 -1.42 9.71 -3.84
CA VAL A 623 -0.42 9.08 -4.73
C VAL A 623 -0.75 9.20 -6.22
N TYR A 624 -1.94 8.82 -6.65
CA TYR A 624 -2.35 8.94 -8.05
C TYR A 624 -3.00 10.31 -8.35
N ASN A 625 -3.17 11.14 -7.31
CA ASN A 625 -3.71 12.49 -7.39
C ASN A 625 -5.08 12.53 -8.12
N THR A 626 -5.92 11.52 -7.87
CA THR A 626 -7.29 11.43 -8.40
C THR A 626 -8.27 12.24 -7.55
N ASP A 627 -9.15 12.99 -8.22
CA ASP A 627 -10.13 13.84 -7.57
C ASP A 627 -11.25 13.03 -6.91
N SER A 628 -11.55 13.34 -5.64
CA SER A 628 -12.67 12.75 -4.88
C SER A 628 -12.61 11.22 -4.73
N THR A 629 -11.41 10.67 -4.60
CA THR A 629 -11.18 9.23 -4.34
C THR A 629 -10.65 9.02 -2.93
N PHE A 630 -10.98 7.88 -2.33
CA PHE A 630 -10.34 7.37 -1.12
C PHE A 630 -9.34 6.29 -1.49
N TYR A 631 -8.12 6.43 -0.99
CA TYR A 631 -7.09 5.41 -1.08
C TYR A 631 -7.28 4.36 0.02
N LEU A 632 -7.20 3.07 -0.31
CA LEU A 632 -7.32 1.96 0.64
C LEU A 632 -6.23 0.92 0.39
N ASN A 633 -5.76 0.25 1.43
CA ASN A 633 -4.83 -0.87 1.33
C ASN A 633 -5.15 -1.91 2.42
N SER A 634 -5.23 -3.19 2.06
CA SER A 634 -5.92 -4.25 2.81
C SER A 634 -5.23 -5.61 2.61
N GLN A 635 -5.25 -6.48 3.63
CA GLN A 635 -4.69 -7.84 3.52
C GLN A 635 -5.54 -8.87 4.28
N VAL A 636 -5.48 -10.15 3.85
CA VAL A 636 -6.08 -11.29 4.57
C VAL A 636 -5.46 -11.41 5.98
N GLY A 637 -6.30 -11.66 6.99
CA GLY A 637 -5.80 -12.01 8.32
C GLY A 637 -5.17 -10.84 9.08
N GLU A 638 -4.20 -11.16 9.94
CA GLU A 638 -3.34 -10.18 10.62
C GLU A 638 -2.02 -9.93 9.87
N GLU A 639 -1.90 -10.39 8.62
CA GLU A 639 -0.70 -10.20 7.80
C GLU A 639 -0.34 -8.71 7.65
N LEU A 640 0.95 -8.43 7.57
CA LEU A 640 1.47 -7.07 7.60
C LEU A 640 1.19 -6.34 6.28
N ILE A 641 0.06 -5.62 6.23
CA ILE A 641 -0.32 -4.71 5.12
C ILE A 641 0.87 -3.82 4.71
N THR A 642 1.58 -3.26 5.69
CA THR A 642 2.64 -2.27 5.45
C THR A 642 4.02 -2.89 5.20
N ASN A 643 4.27 -4.15 5.53
CA ASN A 643 5.57 -4.78 5.31
C ASN A 643 5.44 -6.32 5.22
N PRO A 644 4.80 -6.84 4.17
CA PRO A 644 4.69 -8.27 3.95
C PRO A 644 6.06 -8.87 3.57
N GLU A 645 6.34 -10.12 3.97
CA GLU A 645 7.62 -10.77 3.66
C GLU A 645 7.70 -11.31 2.23
N SER A 646 6.57 -11.83 1.70
CA SER A 646 6.48 -12.44 0.37
C SER A 646 5.04 -12.44 -0.17
N THR A 647 4.24 -11.46 0.26
CA THR A 647 2.83 -11.31 -0.13
C THR A 647 2.57 -9.88 -0.54
N TYR A 648 1.51 -9.63 -1.29
CA TYR A 648 1.13 -8.28 -1.71
C TYR A 648 -0.29 -7.99 -1.21
N PRO A 649 -0.53 -6.83 -0.58
CA PRO A 649 -1.87 -6.46 -0.14
C PRO A 649 -2.75 -6.06 -1.34
N GLU A 650 -4.06 -6.21 -1.18
CA GLU A 650 -5.02 -5.56 -2.06
C GLU A 650 -5.00 -4.06 -1.76
N GLU A 651 -4.84 -3.26 -2.78
CA GLU A 651 -5.06 -1.83 -2.72
C GLU A 651 -6.40 -1.50 -3.39
N LEU A 652 -7.07 -0.40 -3.09
CA LEU A 652 -8.29 0.02 -3.80
C LEU A 652 -8.39 1.55 -3.88
N LEU A 653 -8.74 2.08 -5.05
CA LEU A 653 -9.14 3.49 -5.20
C LEU A 653 -10.67 3.60 -5.20
N LEU A 654 -11.25 3.93 -4.06
CA LEU A 654 -12.69 3.94 -3.85
C LEU A 654 -13.26 5.35 -4.09
N LYS A 655 -14.02 5.56 -5.19
CA LYS A 655 -14.66 6.86 -5.49
C LYS A 655 -15.54 7.30 -4.30
N ARG A 656 -15.38 8.53 -3.80
CA ARG A 656 -16.21 9.11 -2.72
C ARG A 656 -17.66 9.32 -3.15
N TYR A 657 -17.87 9.68 -4.41
CA TYR A 657 -19.19 9.93 -5.00
C TYR A 657 -19.45 8.93 -6.14
N PRO A 658 -20.19 7.84 -5.91
CA PRO A 658 -20.47 6.84 -6.95
C PRO A 658 -21.43 7.41 -8.00
N ASP A 659 -21.08 7.25 -9.27
CA ASP A 659 -21.81 7.75 -10.44
C ASP A 659 -22.50 6.64 -11.26
N GLY A 660 -22.29 5.38 -10.89
CA GLY A 660 -22.99 4.22 -11.43
C GLY A 660 -22.18 3.33 -12.38
N ASN A 661 -21.00 3.80 -12.79
CA ASN A 661 -19.98 3.00 -13.48
C ASN A 661 -18.69 3.06 -12.66
N ASP A 662 -18.02 1.92 -12.46
CA ASP A 662 -16.69 1.82 -11.86
C ASP A 662 -16.57 2.61 -10.54
N ASN A 663 -17.37 2.22 -9.54
CA ASN A 663 -17.46 2.91 -8.24
C ASN A 663 -16.22 2.74 -7.34
N TYR A 664 -15.27 1.94 -7.80
CA TYR A 664 -13.92 1.77 -7.30
C TYR A 664 -13.02 1.41 -8.49
N SER A 665 -11.76 1.80 -8.42
CA SER A 665 -10.74 1.50 -9.42
C SER A 665 -9.70 0.56 -8.82
N VAL A 666 -9.11 -0.19 -9.72
CA VAL A 666 -8.41 -1.43 -9.46
C VAL A 666 -6.95 -1.11 -9.84
N ILE A 667 -6.17 -0.83 -8.76
CA ILE A 667 -4.77 -0.39 -8.50
C ILE A 667 -3.65 -1.38 -7.90
N GLN A 668 -3.87 -2.50 -7.14
CA GLN A 668 -3.14 -3.82 -6.99
C GLN A 668 -4.05 -4.93 -6.32
N TYR A 669 -4.14 -6.22 -6.77
CA TYR A 669 -4.90 -7.33 -6.07
C TYR A 669 -4.10 -7.96 -4.91
N SER A 670 -4.77 -8.54 -3.89
CA SER A 670 -4.09 -9.34 -2.85
C SER A 670 -3.55 -10.68 -3.38
N SER A 671 -2.28 -10.98 -3.07
CA SER A 671 -1.63 -12.24 -3.42
C SER A 671 -2.06 -13.45 -2.55
N LEU A 672 -2.93 -13.22 -1.56
CA LEU A 672 -3.44 -14.27 -0.65
C LEU A 672 -4.85 -14.73 -1.01
N LEU A 673 -5.46 -14.14 -2.04
CA LEU A 673 -6.76 -14.53 -2.55
C LEU A 673 -6.67 -15.38 -3.82
N THR A 674 -7.79 -16.03 -4.15
CA THR A 674 -7.98 -16.65 -5.45
C THR A 674 -8.12 -15.58 -6.55
N VAL A 675 -7.62 -15.93 -7.74
CA VAL A 675 -7.72 -15.19 -9.00
C VAL A 675 -9.00 -14.34 -9.13
N ASP A 676 -8.81 -13.04 -9.36
CA ASP A 676 -9.84 -12.03 -9.66
C ASP A 676 -10.88 -11.79 -8.54
N SER A 677 -10.56 -12.12 -7.28
CA SER A 677 -11.43 -11.87 -6.12
C SER A 677 -10.90 -10.77 -5.19
N LEU A 678 -11.83 -10.02 -4.58
CA LEU A 678 -11.54 -8.93 -3.64
C LEU A 678 -11.66 -9.38 -2.18
N LEU A 679 -10.86 -8.77 -1.29
CA LEU A 679 -10.95 -8.96 0.16
C LEU A 679 -12.27 -8.42 0.70
N MET A 680 -12.76 -7.32 0.13
CA MET A 680 -14.01 -6.69 0.51
C MET A 680 -15.09 -6.87 -0.56
N SER A 681 -16.26 -7.32 -0.13
CA SER A 681 -17.47 -7.28 -0.96
C SER A 681 -17.91 -5.84 -1.26
N GLU A 682 -18.68 -5.63 -2.33
CA GLU A 682 -19.23 -4.31 -2.67
C GLU A 682 -20.00 -3.66 -1.50
N VAL A 683 -20.71 -4.46 -0.69
CA VAL A 683 -21.43 -3.97 0.50
C VAL A 683 -20.45 -3.44 1.57
N GLN A 684 -19.28 -4.05 1.71
CA GLN A 684 -18.23 -3.58 2.63
C GLN A 684 -17.53 -2.34 2.10
N MET A 685 -17.24 -2.28 0.79
CA MET A 685 -16.72 -1.07 0.14
C MET A 685 -17.71 0.10 0.23
N ASP A 686 -19.02 -0.16 0.06
CA ASP A 686 -20.08 0.84 0.20
C ASP A 686 -20.21 1.35 1.64
N LEU A 687 -20.07 0.47 2.64
CA LEU A 687 -20.04 0.87 4.06
C LEU A 687 -18.77 1.67 4.39
N LEU A 688 -17.61 1.23 3.90
CA LEU A 688 -16.34 1.92 4.10
C LEU A 688 -16.35 3.31 3.45
N ARG A 689 -16.92 3.46 2.25
CA ARG A 689 -17.15 4.77 1.61
C ARG A 689 -17.99 5.71 2.48
N GLN A 690 -19.06 5.18 3.08
CA GLN A 690 -19.92 5.97 3.98
C GLN A 690 -19.17 6.36 5.26
N TYR A 691 -18.46 5.42 5.88
CA TYR A 691 -17.74 5.68 7.14
C TYR A 691 -16.57 6.65 6.92
N LEU A 692 -15.75 6.47 5.88
CA LEU A 692 -14.68 7.41 5.52
C LEU A 692 -15.20 8.80 5.20
N SER A 693 -16.34 8.92 4.50
CA SER A 693 -16.97 10.23 4.24
C SER A 693 -17.37 10.93 5.54
N VAL A 694 -18.04 10.21 6.45
CA VAL A 694 -18.46 10.76 7.75
C VAL A 694 -17.25 11.11 8.62
N ILE A 695 -16.24 10.22 8.71
CA ILE A 695 -14.99 10.47 9.45
C ILE A 695 -14.31 11.73 8.91
N HIS A 696 -14.13 11.86 7.60
CA HIS A 696 -13.55 13.04 6.97
C HIS A 696 -14.35 14.31 7.31
N ASP A 697 -15.66 14.31 7.07
CA ASP A 697 -16.48 15.52 7.23
C ASP A 697 -16.61 15.94 8.71
N GLN A 698 -16.75 15.00 9.65
CA GLN A 698 -16.81 15.32 11.07
C GLN A 698 -15.46 15.79 11.63
N PHE A 699 -14.35 15.13 11.28
CA PHE A 699 -13.03 15.59 11.72
C PHE A 699 -12.59 16.89 11.04
N ALA A 700 -13.03 17.18 9.82
CA ALA A 700 -12.83 18.49 9.19
C ALA A 700 -13.46 19.62 10.04
N ILE A 701 -14.63 19.40 10.64
CA ILE A 701 -15.26 20.36 11.57
C ILE A 701 -14.45 20.46 12.87
N LEU A 702 -14.12 19.31 13.49
CA LEU A 702 -13.45 19.23 14.80
C LEU A 702 -12.04 19.83 14.79
N TYR A 703 -11.27 19.62 13.72
CA TYR A 703 -9.95 20.22 13.51
C TYR A 703 -10.03 21.61 12.84
N HIS A 704 -11.22 22.13 12.53
CA HIS A 704 -11.41 23.41 11.84
C HIS A 704 -10.72 23.48 10.46
N ALA A 705 -10.76 22.37 9.72
CA ALA A 705 -10.16 22.17 8.41
C ALA A 705 -11.18 22.12 7.25
N GLU A 706 -12.45 22.50 7.50
CA GLU A 706 -13.51 22.53 6.49
C GLU A 706 -13.09 23.29 5.22
N GLY A 707 -13.18 22.61 4.07
CA GLY A 707 -12.81 23.18 2.76
C GLY A 707 -11.31 23.34 2.51
N ASN A 708 -10.44 22.85 3.40
CA ASN A 708 -9.00 22.78 3.14
C ASN A 708 -8.69 21.59 2.19
N PRO A 709 -8.16 21.83 0.97
CA PRO A 709 -7.85 20.76 0.02
C PRO A 709 -6.69 19.85 0.46
N THR A 710 -5.90 20.23 1.47
CA THR A 710 -4.81 19.38 2.01
C THR A 710 -5.22 18.58 3.26
N PHE A 711 -6.48 18.68 3.70
CA PHE A 711 -7.00 17.91 4.81
C PHE A 711 -7.53 16.54 4.35
N ALA A 712 -7.04 15.49 5.00
CA ALA A 712 -7.57 14.14 4.90
C ALA A 712 -7.42 13.44 6.25
N MET A 713 -8.07 12.29 6.40
CA MET A 713 -7.99 11.41 7.55
C MET A 713 -7.37 10.08 7.13
N ASP A 714 -6.38 9.64 7.89
CA ASP A 714 -5.82 8.28 7.89
C ASP A 714 -6.58 7.44 8.91
N ILE A 715 -7.08 6.28 8.49
CA ILE A 715 -7.79 5.32 9.32
C ILE A 715 -7.12 3.94 9.28
N GLU A 716 -7.20 3.24 10.40
CA GLU A 716 -7.02 1.79 10.44
C GLU A 716 -8.40 1.15 10.52
N PHE A 717 -8.69 0.16 9.68
CA PHE A 717 -9.95 -0.58 9.66
C PHE A 717 -9.72 -2.09 9.55
N LYS A 718 -10.82 -2.86 9.55
CA LYS A 718 -10.83 -4.30 9.30
C LYS A 718 -12.23 -4.85 9.03
N ILE A 719 -12.29 -6.06 8.52
CA ILE A 719 -13.44 -6.96 8.60
C ILE A 719 -13.17 -8.02 9.68
N ASP A 720 -14.02 -8.12 10.69
CA ASP A 720 -13.92 -9.17 11.71
C ASP A 720 -14.48 -10.54 11.22
N SER A 721 -14.24 -11.61 11.98
CA SER A 721 -14.74 -12.96 11.68
C SER A 721 -16.28 -13.09 11.67
N THR A 722 -17.02 -12.06 12.07
CA THR A 722 -18.49 -11.96 11.90
C THR A 722 -18.90 -11.18 10.65
N ASN A 723 -17.92 -10.86 9.79
CA ASN A 723 -18.04 -10.10 8.54
C ASN A 723 -18.43 -8.62 8.73
N ARG A 724 -18.16 -8.04 9.92
CA ARG A 724 -18.45 -6.64 10.25
C ARG A 724 -17.23 -5.75 10.04
N LEU A 725 -17.45 -4.59 9.41
CA LEU A 725 -16.45 -3.52 9.28
C LEU A 725 -16.28 -2.78 10.62
N VAL A 726 -15.03 -2.72 11.11
CA VAL A 726 -14.64 -2.03 12.36
C VAL A 726 -13.52 -1.03 12.05
N ILE A 727 -13.64 0.19 12.56
CA ILE A 727 -12.61 1.24 12.48
C ILE A 727 -11.80 1.22 13.79
N LYS A 728 -10.51 0.91 13.69
CA LYS A 728 -9.59 0.75 14.82
C LYS A 728 -8.97 2.07 15.29
N GLN A 729 -8.76 3.01 14.37
CA GLN A 729 -8.10 4.30 14.63
C GLN A 729 -8.48 5.33 13.55
N ALA A 730 -8.45 6.62 13.88
CA ALA A 730 -8.45 7.71 12.92
C ALA A 730 -7.52 8.86 13.38
N ARG A 731 -6.78 9.46 12.45
CA ARG A 731 -5.90 10.63 12.67
C ARG A 731 -5.80 11.50 11.41
N PRO A 732 -5.48 12.80 11.51
CA PRO A 732 -5.23 13.63 10.33
C PRO A 732 -4.08 13.09 9.46
N TRP A 733 -4.19 13.30 8.15
CA TRP A 733 -3.14 12.99 7.17
C TRP A 733 -2.01 14.02 7.23
N VAL A 734 -0.81 13.59 6.86
CA VAL A 734 0.47 14.27 7.16
C VAL A 734 0.65 15.65 6.52
N SER A 735 -0.08 15.95 5.45
CA SER A 735 -0.12 17.29 4.83
C SER A 735 -0.90 18.33 5.63
N TYR A 736 -1.56 17.94 6.72
CA TYR A 736 -2.32 18.82 7.59
C TYR A 736 -1.64 18.95 8.96
N VAL A 737 -1.12 20.15 9.24
CA VAL A 737 -0.69 20.54 10.59
C VAL A 737 -1.90 21.13 11.32
N PRO A 738 -2.41 20.51 12.41
CA PRO A 738 -3.47 21.10 13.18
C PRO A 738 -3.02 22.43 13.77
N THR A 739 -3.76 23.50 13.47
CA THR A 739 -3.65 24.74 14.24
C THR A 739 -4.18 24.47 15.64
N VAL A 740 -3.26 24.21 16.58
CA VAL A 740 -3.53 24.15 18.02
C VAL A 740 -4.06 25.51 18.47
N THR A 741 -5.36 25.68 18.29
CA THR A 741 -6.09 26.86 18.69
C THR A 741 -6.52 26.58 20.12
N ILE A 742 -5.87 27.20 21.09
CA ILE A 742 -6.35 27.18 22.47
C ILE A 742 -7.64 28.00 22.48
N VAL A 743 -8.78 27.31 22.29
CA VAL A 743 -10.11 27.91 22.31
C VAL A 743 -10.46 28.20 23.75
N TYR A 744 -10.10 29.41 24.19
CA TYR A 744 -10.65 29.95 25.43
C TYR A 744 -12.15 30.18 25.24
N ASP A 745 -12.97 29.61 26.11
CA ASP A 745 -14.37 30.02 26.22
C ASP A 745 -14.40 31.47 26.75
N TYR A 746 -15.09 32.34 26.01
CA TYR A 746 -15.23 33.77 26.30
C TYR A 746 -16.60 34.11 26.93
N ASP A 747 -17.54 33.16 26.98
CA ASP A 747 -18.87 33.36 27.56
C ASP A 747 -18.97 32.84 29.02
N ASN A 748 -18.14 31.85 29.40
CA ASN A 748 -17.96 31.48 30.80
C ASN A 748 -16.95 32.41 31.50
N CYS A 749 -17.27 32.87 32.72
CA CYS A 749 -16.49 33.89 33.42
C CYS A 749 -16.61 33.71 34.95
N ASP A 750 -16.56 32.48 35.48
CA ASP A 750 -16.72 32.22 36.91
C ASP A 750 -15.44 32.44 37.74
N PHE A 751 -15.05 33.71 37.81
CA PHE A 751 -13.95 34.24 38.63
C PHE A 751 -14.16 34.00 40.13
N ILE A 752 -13.24 33.26 40.74
CA ILE A 752 -13.17 32.95 42.17
C ILE A 752 -12.04 33.77 42.83
N LEU A 753 -12.31 34.37 43.99
CA LEU A 753 -11.32 35.11 44.78
C LEU A 753 -11.45 34.78 46.26
N TYR A 754 -10.38 34.26 46.86
CA TYR A 754 -10.34 33.86 48.26
C TYR A 754 -8.91 33.90 48.84
N PRO A 755 -8.72 34.09 50.16
CA PRO A 755 -9.71 34.52 51.14
C PRO A 755 -10.16 35.97 50.90
N ASN A 756 -11.32 36.34 51.44
CA ASN A 756 -11.81 37.72 51.44
C ASN A 756 -12.65 37.95 52.71
N PRO A 757 -12.19 38.74 53.69
CA PRO A 757 -10.99 39.59 53.68
C PRO A 757 -9.67 38.80 53.68
N ALA A 758 -8.58 39.46 53.30
CA ALA A 758 -7.24 38.87 53.18
C ALA A 758 -6.15 39.73 53.84
N SER A 759 -5.11 39.08 54.35
CA SER A 759 -3.92 39.75 54.87
C SER A 759 -2.81 39.82 53.83
N ASP A 760 -2.10 38.73 53.57
CA ASP A 760 -0.81 38.78 52.88
C ASP A 760 -0.87 38.24 51.44
N LEU A 761 -1.84 37.35 51.15
CA LEU A 761 -2.08 36.78 49.82
C LEU A 761 -3.59 36.69 49.51
N ILE A 762 -3.92 36.69 48.23
CA ILE A 762 -5.19 36.22 47.67
C ILE A 762 -4.92 35.21 46.56
N ASN A 763 -5.76 34.18 46.48
CA ASN A 763 -5.85 33.27 45.37
C ASN A 763 -6.89 33.81 44.39
N VAL A 764 -6.58 33.75 43.10
CA VAL A 764 -7.49 34.11 42.02
C VAL A 764 -7.48 32.98 41.01
N GLY A 765 -8.66 32.45 40.71
CA GLY A 765 -8.87 31.34 39.79
C GLY A 765 -10.15 31.50 38.97
N CYS A 766 -10.30 30.68 37.95
CA CYS A 766 -11.49 30.59 37.13
C CYS A 766 -11.61 29.17 36.56
N GLU A 767 -12.81 28.60 36.59
CA GLU A 767 -13.11 27.34 35.93
C GLU A 767 -13.49 27.68 34.47
N ASP A 768 -12.77 27.11 33.50
CA ASP A 768 -12.99 27.25 32.06
C ASP A 768 -13.13 28.69 31.51
N CYS A 769 -12.30 29.65 31.96
CA CYS A 769 -12.28 30.99 31.35
C CYS A 769 -10.89 31.56 31.04
N GLY A 770 -10.75 32.21 29.87
CA GLY A 770 -9.50 32.70 29.29
C GLY A 770 -8.86 33.94 29.94
N ILE A 771 -8.86 34.04 31.27
CA ILE A 771 -8.27 35.17 31.98
C ILE A 771 -6.75 35.08 31.95
N ILE A 772 -6.14 35.92 31.11
CA ILE A 772 -4.68 36.05 30.98
C ILE A 772 -4.09 37.14 31.86
N THR A 773 -4.90 38.02 32.46
CA THR A 773 -4.41 39.15 33.27
C THR A 773 -5.38 39.51 34.39
N VAL A 774 -4.82 39.79 35.58
CA VAL A 774 -5.58 40.25 36.74
C VAL A 774 -5.08 41.62 37.18
N ARG A 775 -6.02 42.57 37.29
CA ARG A 775 -5.80 43.96 37.73
C ARG A 775 -6.41 44.19 39.11
N ILE A 776 -5.66 44.80 40.03
CA ILE A 776 -6.14 45.31 41.31
C ILE A 776 -6.17 46.84 41.26
N VAL A 777 -7.35 47.43 41.44
CA VAL A 777 -7.56 48.89 41.50
C VAL A 777 -8.07 49.34 42.87
N ASP A 778 -7.74 50.57 43.26
CA ASP A 778 -8.32 51.21 44.44
C ASP A 778 -9.77 51.69 44.19
N LEU A 779 -10.48 52.10 45.24
CA LEU A 779 -11.86 52.63 45.12
C LEU A 779 -11.97 53.94 44.31
N LYS A 780 -10.87 54.51 43.81
CA LYS A 780 -10.86 55.66 42.89
C LYS A 780 -10.58 55.23 41.45
N GLY A 781 -10.39 53.93 41.19
CA GLY A 781 -10.05 53.37 39.88
C GLY A 781 -8.56 53.46 39.53
N SER A 782 -7.69 53.77 40.49
CA SER A 782 -6.24 53.81 40.26
C SER A 782 -5.69 52.38 40.25
N LEU A 783 -4.94 51.99 39.22
CA LEU A 783 -4.24 50.70 39.19
C LEU A 783 -3.17 50.64 40.29
N VAL A 784 -3.17 49.54 41.04
CA VAL A 784 -2.28 49.33 42.19
C VAL A 784 -1.38 48.12 41.97
N LEU A 785 -1.90 47.06 41.34
CA LEU A 785 -1.16 45.87 40.95
C LEU A 785 -1.75 45.30 39.67
N GLU A 786 -0.92 44.81 38.76
CA GLU A 786 -1.29 44.03 37.59
C GLU A 786 -0.41 42.79 37.55
N LYS A 787 -1.00 41.63 37.27
CA LYS A 787 -0.30 40.36 37.14
C LYS A 787 -0.84 39.60 35.94
N THR A 788 0.05 39.27 35.00
CA THR A 788 -0.24 38.28 33.95
C THR A 788 -0.38 36.91 34.62
N MET A 789 -1.45 36.19 34.30
CA MET A 789 -1.69 34.85 34.81
C MET A 789 -1.20 33.83 33.79
N ASP A 790 -0.76 32.68 34.28
CA ASP A 790 -0.55 31.50 33.45
C ASP A 790 -1.93 30.86 33.21
N PRO A 791 -2.44 30.78 31.97
CA PRO A 791 -3.75 30.20 31.68
C PRO A 791 -3.84 28.70 31.99
N THR A 792 -2.73 28.02 32.27
CA THR A 792 -2.68 26.60 32.66
C THR A 792 -2.66 26.38 34.18
N ASN A 793 -2.51 27.44 34.99
CA ASN A 793 -2.39 27.34 36.45
C ASN A 793 -3.57 28.03 37.16
N PHE A 794 -4.62 27.25 37.38
CA PHE A 794 -5.95 27.69 37.83
C PHE A 794 -6.02 28.29 39.24
N ASP A 795 -4.97 28.19 40.06
CA ASP A 795 -4.93 28.74 41.44
C ASP A 795 -3.74 29.71 41.60
N SER A 796 -3.81 30.84 40.90
CA SER A 796 -2.73 31.82 40.88
C SER A 796 -2.71 32.68 42.15
N GLN A 797 -1.75 32.41 43.03
CA GLN A 797 -1.52 33.22 44.24
C GLN A 797 -0.95 34.61 43.89
N ILE A 798 -1.52 35.66 44.49
CA ILE A 798 -1.09 37.05 44.39
C ILE A 798 -0.71 37.56 45.77
N GLN A 799 0.56 37.96 45.94
CA GLN A 799 1.06 38.61 47.16
C GLN A 799 0.56 40.06 47.21
N ILE A 800 -0.10 40.40 48.31
CA ILE A 800 -0.77 41.70 48.56
C ILE A 800 -0.32 42.36 49.86
N ASP A 801 0.72 41.84 50.51
CA ASP A 801 1.44 42.41 51.65
C ASP A 801 1.81 43.90 51.45
N GLN A 802 2.20 44.25 50.23
CA GLN A 802 2.52 45.59 49.73
C GLN A 802 1.31 46.55 49.64
N LEU A 803 0.07 46.05 49.71
CA LEU A 803 -1.14 46.87 49.71
C LEU A 803 -1.45 47.41 51.11
N ARG A 804 -1.98 48.64 51.19
CA ARG A 804 -2.42 49.22 52.46
C ARG A 804 -3.78 48.65 52.87
N SER A 805 -4.04 48.50 54.16
CA SER A 805 -5.36 48.14 54.69
C SER A 805 -6.47 48.99 54.07
N GLY A 806 -7.48 48.36 53.48
CA GLY A 806 -8.46 49.05 52.65
C GLY A 806 -9.34 48.13 51.80
N THR A 807 -10.17 48.75 50.96
CA THR A 807 -10.99 48.04 49.96
C THR A 807 -10.42 48.27 48.57
N TYR A 808 -10.36 47.20 47.78
CA TYR A 808 -9.89 47.19 46.41
C TYR A 808 -10.89 46.41 45.53
N ILE A 809 -10.78 46.58 44.21
CA ILE A 809 -11.49 45.76 43.22
C ILE A 809 -10.43 44.97 42.46
N VAL A 810 -10.62 43.65 42.35
CA VAL A 810 -9.84 42.79 41.47
C VAL A 810 -10.68 42.49 40.24
N SER A 811 -10.10 42.70 39.07
CA SER A 811 -10.71 42.45 37.76
C SER A 811 -9.89 41.41 37.02
N GLY A 812 -10.55 40.35 36.52
CA GLY A 812 -9.97 39.43 35.55
C GLY A 812 -10.22 39.92 34.12
N LEU A 813 -9.22 39.78 33.25
CA LEU A 813 -9.24 40.25 31.87
C LEU A 813 -8.89 39.14 30.88
N MET A 814 -9.65 39.10 29.79
CA MET A 814 -9.45 38.25 28.62
C MET A 814 -9.04 39.18 27.47
N GLY A 815 -7.76 39.18 27.10
CA GLY A 815 -7.19 40.27 26.31
C GLY A 815 -7.33 41.63 27.01
N ASP A 816 -7.80 42.65 26.28
CA ASP A 816 -8.08 43.98 26.81
C ASP A 816 -9.46 44.10 27.50
N SER A 817 -10.31 43.08 27.41
CA SER A 817 -11.68 43.09 27.92
C SER A 817 -11.77 42.60 29.36
N VAL A 818 -12.54 43.30 30.21
CA VAL A 818 -12.82 42.86 31.58
C VAL A 818 -13.89 41.77 31.58
N CYS A 819 -13.51 40.56 32.01
CA CYS A 819 -14.40 39.40 32.18
C CYS A 819 -15.30 39.57 33.40
N LYS A 820 -14.70 39.72 34.59
CA LYS A 820 -15.44 39.86 35.86
C LYS A 820 -14.65 40.71 36.84
N SER A 821 -15.34 41.32 37.80
CA SER A 821 -14.73 42.16 38.84
C SER A 821 -15.33 41.87 40.20
N VAL A 822 -14.47 41.59 41.19
CA VAL A 822 -14.84 41.25 42.56
C VAL A 822 -14.16 42.20 43.54
N LYS A 823 -14.94 42.70 44.51
CA LYS A 823 -14.43 43.56 45.59
C LYS A 823 -13.78 42.70 46.67
N PHE A 824 -12.57 43.05 47.10
CA PHE A 824 -11.94 42.45 48.28
C PHE A 824 -11.47 43.48 49.31
N VAL A 825 -11.25 43.01 50.53
CA VAL A 825 -10.79 43.81 51.66
C VAL A 825 -9.42 43.32 52.13
N LYS A 826 -8.41 44.20 52.03
CA LYS A 826 -7.10 44.05 52.65
C LYS A 826 -7.19 44.43 54.11
N LEU A 827 -6.84 43.52 55.02
CA LEU A 827 -6.68 43.77 56.46
C LEU A 827 -5.41 44.59 56.72
#